data_AF-A0A7S1ZFT2-F1
#
_entry.id   AF-A0A7S1ZFT2-F1
#
_cell.length_a   1.000
_cell.length_b   1.000
_cell.length_c   1.000
_cell.angle_alpha   90.00
_cell.angle_beta   90.00
_cell.angle_gamma   90.00
#
_symmetry.space_group_name_H-M   'P 1'
#
loop_
_entity.id
_entity.type
_entity.pdbx_description
1 polymer ?
#
loop_
_entity_poly.entity_id
_entity_poly.type
_entity_poly.pdbx_seq_one_letter_code
_entity_poly.pdbx_strand_id
1 'polypeptide(L)'
;MTFLWSNSLSSMIYCFLSHPFIRLPPLFNLPFRQNNFNAVRTSHYPNDTSFYRLCDYYGMYICNEANIETHGIQPFGRLAHDPAWKEAFVSRVTRMVMRDRNHPSIIFWSLGNENGRGPNLMHSRRALHNLDTSRPIMYEGGGKLFESTGRTELTDVVCPMYPSVGDLVTAGTRFDEDRPVILCEYSHSMGNSNGNIHLYWREFWDVDKPRLQGGFIWDMIDQGLRKTDNSTHREYFAYGGDFGDEINDRQFCINGLFSPDRQPHPALSEIKRLQQPVSFATSHPFGEKVIRISSNYNAQLSIINRYSFLSPSHLKWTWSVTSDEHELPLASSGFHIPDSLRLICLDLSEAFINVSTCEERLRSKYWLNLWGAIKEDTMWAKEGFLVAADQFCLVLECDSKDSLGCNAKGILSSCSTGSAGTQVLESVEDDLTIKVTLSGMNVKNRPLAVIDKQSGTLLSYNLPGGTPVIEYSNKDNPKQIKGGLQPNYTRAATDNDKGGTELISNFLSIYSFLLYLDRKDRSYLYYWKRYGLDSSSTVASICQHIQAIKGHNGKTLDISLNCLTIETKRQRELFSNKIIYKFCCEGNLRVKVKVKPRKILSSLPSLPRIGVSLMLNKSLYNIKYLGRGPVENYPDRNSGSDLGVWTTSAARMGYDYIVPSENGNRTDCEWISLQDRDGCGVCVYSSIDTENADGFIDKDDNIFGKMNCSVGMYSQEELHAANHTIDLQPRPNGDHPIYVNIDHKIMGLGGDCSWLPCVYPQYEIKAKHEFCYSFCLFPLKPDKDPAREVKAMAKKSDR
;
A
#
# COMPACT_ATOMS: atom_id res chain seq x y z
N MET A 1 -29.54 -51.10 -28.41
CA MET A 1 -28.14 -50.96 -27.99
C MET A 1 -27.96 -49.51 -27.52
N THR A 2 -28.32 -49.17 -26.28
CA THR A 2 -27.51 -49.24 -25.03
C THR A 2 -26.38 -48.18 -25.04
N PHE A 3 -26.21 -47.24 -24.09
CA PHE A 3 -26.65 -47.07 -22.70
C PHE A 3 -26.30 -45.61 -22.24
N LEU A 4 -27.11 -45.05 -21.31
CA LEU A 4 -26.84 -44.09 -20.20
C LEU A 4 -25.72 -43.02 -20.35
N TRP A 5 -25.92 -41.74 -20.03
CA TRP A 5 -26.03 -41.24 -18.64
C TRP A 5 -26.77 -39.89 -18.53
N SER A 6 -27.43 -39.78 -17.38
CA SER A 6 -28.32 -38.74 -16.86
C SER A 6 -27.63 -37.63 -16.06
N ASN A 7 -28.28 -36.46 -16.01
CA ASN A 7 -28.41 -35.52 -14.89
C ASN A 7 -27.17 -35.05 -14.10
N SER A 8 -26.85 -33.75 -14.23
CA SER A 8 -26.87 -32.82 -13.09
C SER A 8 -26.84 -31.34 -13.55
N LEU A 9 -28.02 -30.72 -13.60
CA LEU A 9 -28.19 -29.29 -13.36
C LEU A 9 -27.93 -29.06 -11.87
N SER A 10 -26.92 -28.25 -11.52
CA SER A 10 -26.82 -27.37 -10.32
C SER A 10 -25.37 -27.27 -9.81
N SER A 11 -24.53 -26.42 -10.43
CA SER A 11 -23.31 -25.82 -9.83
C SER A 11 -22.43 -25.17 -10.91
N MET A 12 -22.88 -24.05 -11.49
CA MET A 12 -22.00 -23.19 -12.32
C MET A 12 -22.60 -21.79 -12.51
N ILE A 13 -22.92 -21.11 -11.40
CA ILE A 13 -23.24 -19.69 -11.38
C ILE A 13 -22.32 -19.09 -10.31
N TYR A 14 -21.61 -18.02 -10.66
CA TYR A 14 -20.52 -17.34 -9.93
C TYR A 14 -19.10 -17.83 -10.20
N CYS A 15 -18.64 -17.64 -11.44
CA CYS A 15 -17.30 -17.16 -11.77
C CYS A 15 -17.29 -16.87 -13.28
N PHE A 16 -16.58 -15.82 -13.70
CA PHE A 16 -16.47 -15.29 -15.07
C PHE A 16 -17.56 -14.30 -15.51
N LEU A 17 -17.25 -13.00 -15.35
CA LEU A 17 -17.56 -12.00 -16.38
C LEU A 17 -16.25 -11.33 -16.80
N SER A 18 -15.69 -11.84 -17.88
CA SER A 18 -14.72 -11.15 -18.73
C SER A 18 -14.99 -11.50 -20.20
N HIS A 19 -15.79 -10.64 -20.88
CA HIS A 19 -15.77 -10.29 -22.33
C HIS A 19 -16.03 -11.42 -23.38
N PRO A 20 -16.52 -11.16 -24.64
CA PRO A 20 -15.89 -10.21 -25.59
C PRO A 20 -16.65 -9.65 -26.85
N PHE A 21 -15.98 -8.72 -27.57
CA PHE A 21 -16.05 -8.25 -29.00
C PHE A 21 -17.33 -7.56 -29.56
N ILE A 22 -17.31 -6.36 -30.18
CA ILE A 22 -16.58 -5.87 -31.39
C ILE A 22 -16.16 -4.38 -31.31
N ARG A 23 -15.12 -4.05 -32.08
CA ARG A 23 -14.23 -2.87 -32.15
C ARG A 23 -14.86 -1.49 -32.47
N LEU A 24 -14.54 -0.51 -31.64
CA LEU A 24 -14.03 0.83 -32.01
C LEU A 24 -12.84 1.15 -31.07
N PRO A 25 -11.79 1.86 -31.50
CA PRO A 25 -10.61 2.06 -30.67
C PRO A 25 -10.95 2.87 -29.40
N PRO A 26 -10.53 2.44 -28.20
CA PRO A 26 -10.83 3.11 -26.95
C PRO A 26 -9.85 4.29 -26.76
N LEU A 27 -9.96 5.31 -27.61
CA LEU A 27 -9.10 6.49 -27.46
C LEU A 27 -9.50 7.38 -26.28
N PHE A 28 -10.69 7.20 -25.69
CA PHE A 28 -11.14 7.91 -24.49
C PHE A 28 -12.11 7.06 -23.65
N ASN A 29 -11.61 5.99 -23.01
CA ASN A 29 -12.03 5.81 -21.61
C ASN A 29 -11.29 6.92 -20.86
N LEU A 30 -11.98 7.81 -20.14
CA LEU A 30 -11.33 8.88 -19.38
C LEU A 30 -11.02 8.34 -17.97
N PRO A 31 -9.84 7.71 -17.74
CA PRO A 31 -9.49 7.23 -16.41
C PRO A 31 -9.53 8.35 -15.37
N PHE A 32 -9.37 9.61 -15.78
CA PHE A 32 -9.46 10.79 -14.93
C PHE A 32 -10.75 10.88 -14.12
N ARG A 33 -11.89 11.08 -14.81
CA ARG A 33 -13.19 11.29 -14.16
C ARG A 33 -13.66 10.02 -13.46
N GLN A 34 -13.26 8.86 -14.00
CA GLN A 34 -13.46 7.55 -13.39
C GLN A 34 -12.73 7.37 -12.04
N ASN A 35 -11.71 8.19 -11.77
CA ASN A 35 -10.97 8.20 -10.51
C ASN A 35 -11.17 9.51 -9.72
N ASN A 36 -12.29 10.19 -9.93
CA ASN A 36 -12.72 11.38 -9.20
C ASN A 36 -11.87 12.64 -9.42
N PHE A 37 -10.95 12.64 -10.39
CA PHE A 37 -10.28 13.87 -10.83
C PHE A 37 -11.29 14.80 -11.50
N ASN A 38 -11.19 16.09 -11.17
CA ASN A 38 -12.01 17.15 -11.76
C ASN A 38 -11.20 18.23 -12.50
N ALA A 39 -9.87 18.19 -12.42
CA ALA A 39 -8.99 19.20 -13.00
C ALA A 39 -7.72 18.61 -13.61
N VAL A 40 -7.15 19.28 -14.61
CA VAL A 40 -5.84 19.00 -15.21
C VAL A 40 -5.07 20.31 -15.40
N ARG A 41 -3.80 20.34 -15.02
CA ARG A 41 -2.84 21.38 -15.39
C ARG A 41 -2.07 20.89 -16.61
N THR A 42 -1.93 21.71 -17.66
CA THR A 42 -1.22 21.33 -18.88
C THR A 42 0.29 21.53 -18.71
N SER A 43 0.91 20.73 -17.85
CA SER A 43 2.35 20.77 -17.57
C SER A 43 3.18 20.42 -18.83
N HIS A 44 4.07 21.26 -19.36
CA HIS A 44 4.27 22.69 -19.07
C HIS A 44 4.14 23.55 -20.34
N TYR A 45 3.10 23.27 -21.12
CA TYR A 45 2.83 23.95 -22.38
C TYR A 45 1.38 23.79 -22.82
N PRO A 46 0.89 24.63 -23.75
CA PRO A 46 -0.45 24.47 -24.29
C PRO A 46 -0.56 23.15 -25.07
N ASN A 47 -1.56 22.34 -24.76
CA ASN A 47 -1.87 21.08 -25.43
C ASN A 47 -2.47 21.29 -26.84
N ASP A 48 -2.72 20.17 -27.54
CA ASP A 48 -3.49 20.17 -28.78
C ASP A 48 -4.92 20.72 -28.55
N THR A 49 -5.44 21.46 -29.52
CA THR A 49 -6.78 22.06 -29.45
C THR A 49 -7.91 21.05 -29.21
N SER A 50 -7.74 19.79 -29.65
CA SER A 50 -8.72 18.74 -29.39
C SER A 50 -8.85 18.42 -27.91
N PHE A 51 -7.77 18.56 -27.13
CA PHE A 51 -7.79 18.29 -25.70
C PHE A 51 -8.77 19.22 -24.97
N TYR A 52 -8.70 20.53 -25.22
CA TYR A 52 -9.61 21.48 -24.59
C TYR A 52 -11.07 21.28 -25.01
N ARG A 53 -11.32 20.94 -26.29
CA ARG A 53 -12.68 20.57 -26.75
C ARG A 53 -13.22 19.35 -26.02
N LEU A 54 -12.39 18.36 -25.74
CA LEU A 54 -12.78 17.20 -24.95
C LEU A 54 -13.03 17.60 -23.49
N CYS A 55 -12.21 18.47 -22.90
CA CYS A 55 -12.44 18.97 -21.55
C CYS A 55 -13.72 19.80 -21.41
N ASP A 56 -14.07 20.61 -22.41
CA ASP A 56 -15.36 21.30 -22.48
C ASP A 56 -16.51 20.30 -22.53
N TYR A 57 -16.39 19.27 -23.38
CA TYR A 57 -17.45 18.29 -23.59
C TYR A 57 -17.67 17.37 -22.39
N TYR A 58 -16.59 16.88 -21.78
CA TYR A 58 -16.65 15.93 -20.66
C TYR A 58 -16.73 16.59 -19.28
N GLY A 59 -16.43 17.88 -19.19
CA GLY A 59 -16.42 18.66 -17.95
C GLY A 59 -15.19 18.37 -17.11
N MET A 60 -14.06 18.97 -17.47
CA MET A 60 -12.81 18.97 -16.69
C MET A 60 -12.27 20.40 -16.58
N TYR A 61 -11.92 20.83 -15.37
CA TYR A 61 -11.27 22.13 -15.17
C TYR A 61 -9.83 22.11 -15.69
N ILE A 62 -9.43 23.15 -16.39
CA ILE A 62 -8.10 23.27 -16.98
C ILE A 62 -7.37 24.49 -16.44
N CYS A 63 -6.15 24.25 -15.96
CA CYS A 63 -5.12 25.27 -15.85
C CYS A 63 -4.26 25.21 -17.11
N ASN A 64 -4.44 26.17 -18.02
CA ASN A 64 -3.74 26.20 -19.30
C ASN A 64 -2.44 27.01 -19.14
N GLU A 65 -1.31 26.38 -19.42
CA GLU A 65 0.02 26.89 -19.09
C GLU A 65 0.81 27.29 -20.34
N ALA A 66 1.41 28.50 -20.30
CA ALA A 66 2.26 28.96 -21.38
C ALA A 66 3.53 28.13 -21.45
N ASN A 67 4.00 27.86 -22.68
CA ASN A 67 5.24 27.13 -22.93
C ASN A 67 6.44 28.02 -22.61
N ILE A 68 6.75 28.20 -21.33
CA ILE A 68 7.90 28.95 -20.83
C ILE A 68 8.45 28.15 -19.66
N GLU A 69 9.64 27.58 -19.84
CA GLU A 69 10.40 26.90 -18.80
C GLU A 69 11.90 27.07 -19.07
N THR A 70 12.65 27.52 -18.06
CA THR A 70 14.08 27.86 -18.16
C THR A 70 14.86 27.33 -16.97
N HIS A 71 14.44 26.19 -16.43
CA HIS A 71 14.96 25.59 -15.20
C HIS A 71 16.50 25.52 -15.20
N GLY A 72 17.09 25.03 -16.29
CA GLY A 72 18.54 24.86 -16.42
C GLY A 72 19.37 26.14 -16.58
N ILE A 73 18.75 27.33 -16.72
CA ILE A 73 19.50 28.57 -16.96
C ILE A 73 19.99 29.18 -15.64
N GLN A 74 21.29 29.48 -15.58
CA GLN A 74 21.93 30.08 -14.40
C GLN A 74 22.35 31.55 -14.62
N PRO A 75 22.16 32.44 -13.62
CA PRO A 75 21.38 32.20 -12.39
C PRO A 75 19.88 31.95 -12.72
N PHE A 76 19.20 31.20 -11.86
CA PHE A 76 17.77 30.90 -12.02
C PHE A 76 16.95 32.18 -12.24
N GLY A 77 16.11 32.20 -13.27
CA GLY A 77 15.35 33.38 -13.68
C GLY A 77 16.12 34.46 -14.44
N ARG A 78 17.33 34.15 -14.95
CA ARG A 78 18.11 35.07 -15.80
C ARG A 78 17.32 35.57 -17.01
N LEU A 79 16.67 34.67 -17.76
CA LEU A 79 15.91 35.06 -18.95
C LEU A 79 14.63 35.83 -18.61
N ALA A 80 14.07 35.62 -17.40
CA ALA A 80 12.96 36.44 -16.90
C ALA A 80 13.38 37.90 -16.61
N HIS A 81 14.69 38.16 -16.44
CA HIS A 81 15.25 39.49 -16.22
C HIS A 81 15.84 40.16 -17.45
N ASP A 82 16.20 39.41 -18.49
CA ASP A 82 16.87 39.94 -19.67
C ASP A 82 15.87 40.61 -20.63
N PRO A 83 15.90 41.94 -20.83
CA PRO A 83 14.95 42.64 -21.70
C PRO A 83 14.96 42.15 -23.15
N ALA A 84 16.07 41.56 -23.64
CA ALA A 84 16.13 40.97 -24.98
C ALA A 84 15.14 39.81 -25.16
N TRP A 85 14.75 39.15 -24.07
CA TRP A 85 13.81 38.03 -24.06
C TRP A 85 12.35 38.45 -23.82
N LYS A 86 12.08 39.74 -23.58
CA LYS A 86 10.74 40.25 -23.25
C LYS A 86 9.68 39.80 -24.25
N GLU A 87 9.90 40.04 -25.54
CA GLU A 87 8.92 39.72 -26.58
C GLU A 87 8.72 38.20 -26.74
N ALA A 88 9.74 37.39 -26.45
CA ALA A 88 9.61 35.93 -26.45
C ALA A 88 8.68 35.44 -25.32
N PHE A 89 8.81 36.01 -24.11
CA PHE A 89 7.92 35.69 -22.98
C PHE A 89 6.47 36.15 -23.27
N VAL A 90 6.30 37.42 -23.63
CA VAL A 90 4.98 38.02 -23.87
C VAL A 90 4.25 37.32 -25.02
N SER A 91 4.94 37.00 -26.12
CA SER A 91 4.32 36.33 -27.27
C SER A 91 3.84 34.91 -26.95
N ARG A 92 4.57 34.14 -26.13
CA ARG A 92 4.18 32.78 -25.72
C ARG A 92 2.90 32.78 -24.89
N VAL A 93 2.77 33.72 -23.94
CA VAL A 93 1.56 33.90 -23.13
C VAL A 93 0.40 34.41 -23.98
N THR A 94 0.59 35.50 -24.72
CA THR A 94 -0.50 36.13 -25.50
C THR A 94 -1.04 35.21 -26.59
N ARG A 95 -0.19 34.43 -27.26
CA ARG A 95 -0.63 33.45 -28.29
C ARG A 95 -1.47 32.31 -27.70
N MET A 96 -1.13 31.82 -26.52
CA MET A 96 -1.95 30.82 -25.80
C MET A 96 -3.34 31.39 -25.52
N VAL A 97 -3.42 32.56 -24.89
CA VAL A 97 -4.69 33.19 -24.51
C VAL A 97 -5.55 33.49 -25.74
N MET A 98 -4.96 34.06 -26.79
CA MET A 98 -5.69 34.37 -28.03
C MET A 98 -6.27 33.13 -28.71
N ARG A 99 -5.56 31.99 -28.64
CA ARG A 99 -6.03 30.71 -29.19
C ARG A 99 -7.16 30.12 -28.35
N ASP A 100 -7.02 30.13 -27.01
CA ASP A 100 -7.77 29.23 -26.14
C ASP A 100 -8.84 29.89 -25.25
N ARG A 101 -8.90 31.23 -25.17
CA ARG A 101 -9.80 31.97 -24.25
C ARG A 101 -11.30 31.66 -24.35
N ASN A 102 -11.74 31.06 -25.44
CA ASN A 102 -13.15 30.70 -25.66
C ASN A 102 -13.53 29.33 -25.08
N HIS A 103 -12.58 28.57 -24.54
CA HIS A 103 -12.86 27.29 -23.89
C HIS A 103 -13.38 27.51 -22.46
N PRO A 104 -14.63 27.12 -22.13
CA PRO A 104 -15.16 27.20 -20.77
C PRO A 104 -14.45 26.26 -19.79
N SER A 105 -13.82 25.18 -20.25
CA SER A 105 -13.06 24.26 -19.40
C SER A 105 -11.85 24.95 -18.76
N ILE A 106 -11.27 25.94 -19.43
CA ILE A 106 -10.12 26.68 -18.92
C ILE A 106 -10.62 27.63 -17.84
N ILE A 107 -10.12 27.45 -16.61
CA ILE A 107 -10.49 28.30 -15.46
C ILE A 107 -9.28 29.00 -14.82
N PHE A 108 -8.06 28.59 -15.17
CA PHE A 108 -6.82 29.28 -14.80
C PHE A 108 -5.94 29.49 -16.03
N TRP A 109 -5.20 30.59 -16.04
CA TRP A 109 -4.04 30.74 -16.90
C TRP A 109 -2.76 30.58 -16.08
N SER A 110 -1.77 29.86 -16.59
CA SER A 110 -0.43 29.82 -16.00
C SER A 110 0.61 30.53 -16.89
N LEU A 111 1.49 31.33 -16.27
CA LEU A 111 2.54 32.08 -16.97
C LEU A 111 3.70 31.20 -17.44
N GLY A 112 3.76 29.94 -17.00
CA GLY A 112 4.85 28.99 -17.25
C GLY A 112 5.28 28.27 -15.98
N ASN A 113 6.42 27.57 -16.05
CA ASN A 113 6.92 26.73 -14.96
C ASN A 113 8.41 26.99 -14.68
N GLU A 114 8.83 27.04 -13.42
CA GLU A 114 10.24 27.06 -13.01
C GLU A 114 11.14 28.04 -13.80
N ASN A 115 10.70 29.30 -13.94
CA ASN A 115 11.46 30.38 -14.60
C ASN A 115 11.95 31.46 -13.65
N GLY A 116 11.95 31.20 -12.34
CA GLY A 116 12.25 32.21 -11.33
C GLY A 116 11.24 33.35 -11.32
N ARG A 117 11.70 34.58 -11.10
CA ARG A 117 10.88 35.81 -11.08
C ARG A 117 11.62 36.89 -11.87
N GLY A 118 10.91 37.78 -12.56
CA GLY A 118 11.54 38.92 -13.24
C GLY A 118 10.59 39.80 -14.07
N PRO A 119 11.05 40.97 -14.55
CA PRO A 119 10.27 41.91 -15.36
C PRO A 119 9.56 41.32 -16.58
N ASN A 120 10.15 40.33 -17.27
CA ASN A 120 9.51 39.73 -18.45
C ASN A 120 8.24 38.95 -18.09
N LEU A 121 8.21 38.31 -16.92
CA LEU A 121 7.01 37.66 -16.39
C LEU A 121 5.97 38.71 -15.97
N MET A 122 6.39 39.85 -15.41
CA MET A 122 5.48 40.97 -15.10
C MET A 122 4.86 41.56 -16.36
N HIS A 123 5.64 41.74 -17.43
CA HIS A 123 5.14 42.17 -18.73
C HIS A 123 4.15 41.16 -19.31
N SER A 124 4.44 39.86 -19.17
CA SER A 124 3.56 38.79 -19.63
C SER A 124 2.25 38.73 -18.86
N ARG A 125 2.29 38.85 -17.53
CA ARG A 125 1.11 38.97 -16.66
C ARG A 125 0.24 40.16 -17.05
N ARG A 126 0.84 41.34 -17.26
CA ARG A 126 0.10 42.53 -17.69
C ARG A 126 -0.55 42.34 -19.05
N ALA A 127 0.17 41.75 -20.00
CA ALA A 127 -0.36 41.46 -21.33
C ALA A 127 -1.53 40.46 -21.26
N LEU A 128 -1.40 39.40 -20.45
CA LEU A 128 -2.46 38.44 -20.19
C LEU A 128 -3.70 39.12 -19.60
N HIS A 129 -3.53 39.90 -18.53
CA HIS A 129 -4.64 40.60 -17.86
C HIS A 129 -5.37 41.58 -18.80
N ASN A 130 -4.66 42.23 -19.73
CA ASN A 130 -5.28 43.09 -20.74
C ASN A 130 -6.10 42.30 -21.77
N LEU A 131 -5.81 41.01 -21.99
CA LEU A 131 -6.50 40.16 -22.95
C LEU A 131 -7.69 39.42 -22.35
N ASP A 132 -7.59 39.03 -21.09
CA ASP A 132 -8.62 38.27 -20.38
C ASP A 132 -8.59 38.58 -18.87
N THR A 133 -9.69 39.14 -18.38
CA THR A 133 -9.92 39.40 -16.95
C THR A 133 -10.90 38.41 -16.33
N SER A 134 -11.43 37.44 -17.11
CA SER A 134 -12.45 36.52 -16.62
C SER A 134 -11.87 35.32 -15.85
N ARG A 135 -10.55 35.17 -15.78
CA ARG A 135 -9.86 34.02 -15.17
C ARG A 135 -8.68 34.46 -14.29
N PRO A 136 -8.48 33.83 -13.12
CA PRO A 136 -7.27 34.04 -12.31
C PRO A 136 -6.00 33.55 -13.01
N ILE A 137 -4.89 34.19 -12.67
CA ILE A 137 -3.55 33.86 -13.16
C ILE A 137 -2.79 33.12 -12.07
N MET A 138 -2.19 32.00 -12.43
CA MET A 138 -1.36 31.16 -11.60
C MET A 138 0.09 31.29 -12.06
N TYR A 139 1.02 31.43 -11.13
CA TYR A 139 2.44 31.30 -11.42
C TYR A 139 3.16 31.01 -10.11
N GLU A 140 3.79 29.85 -10.09
CA GLU A 140 4.49 29.38 -8.93
C GLU A 140 5.67 30.32 -8.62
N GLY A 141 6.51 30.61 -9.62
CA GLY A 141 7.88 31.04 -9.42
C GLY A 141 8.09 32.14 -8.38
N GLY A 142 8.96 31.86 -7.41
CA GLY A 142 9.46 32.80 -6.41
C GLY A 142 9.83 32.11 -5.10
N GLY A 143 10.88 32.57 -4.44
CA GLY A 143 11.47 31.93 -3.24
C GLY A 143 12.98 32.00 -3.28
N LYS A 144 13.69 31.30 -2.37
CA LYS A 144 15.13 31.02 -2.55
C LYS A 144 15.32 29.84 -3.52
N LEU A 145 16.56 29.52 -3.85
CA LEU A 145 16.97 28.44 -4.77
C LEU A 145 16.12 27.15 -4.54
N PHE A 146 15.39 26.67 -5.57
CA PHE A 146 14.47 25.51 -5.54
C PHE A 146 13.24 25.62 -4.62
N GLU A 147 13.03 26.74 -3.93
CA GLU A 147 11.80 26.99 -3.19
C GLU A 147 10.79 27.64 -4.11
N SER A 148 9.82 26.85 -4.51
CA SER A 148 8.67 27.32 -5.25
C SER A 148 7.54 27.74 -4.30
N THR A 149 7.55 29.01 -3.88
CA THR A 149 6.60 29.48 -2.85
C THR A 149 5.21 29.80 -3.39
N GLY A 150 5.07 30.05 -4.71
CA GLY A 150 3.79 30.48 -5.26
C GLY A 150 3.30 31.82 -4.71
N ARG A 151 4.12 32.59 -3.99
CA ARG A 151 3.67 33.75 -3.18
C ARG A 151 4.30 35.05 -3.65
N THR A 152 4.03 35.43 -4.89
CA THR A 152 4.53 36.67 -5.51
C THR A 152 3.40 37.49 -6.11
N GLU A 153 3.69 38.70 -6.58
CA GLU A 153 2.75 39.55 -7.33
C GLU A 153 2.41 39.01 -8.72
N LEU A 154 3.07 37.93 -9.16
CA LEU A 154 2.84 37.30 -10.45
C LEU A 154 1.58 36.40 -10.48
N THR A 155 0.99 36.12 -9.34
CA THR A 155 -0.08 35.12 -9.20
C THR A 155 -1.23 35.60 -8.31
N ASP A 156 -2.44 35.23 -8.69
CA ASP A 156 -3.68 35.45 -7.94
C ASP A 156 -3.97 34.29 -6.98
N VAL A 157 -3.24 33.19 -7.12
CA VAL A 157 -3.37 31.96 -6.31
C VAL A 157 -2.00 31.61 -5.74
N VAL A 158 -1.93 31.32 -4.44
CA VAL A 158 -0.71 30.79 -3.83
C VAL A 158 -0.53 29.35 -4.27
N CYS A 159 0.46 29.08 -5.10
CA CYS A 159 0.60 27.81 -5.81
C CYS A 159 2.00 27.20 -5.72
N PRO A 160 2.43 26.76 -4.52
CA PRO A 160 3.75 26.14 -4.35
C PRO A 160 3.80 24.72 -4.95
N MET A 161 5.01 24.22 -5.18
CA MET A 161 5.27 22.81 -5.53
C MET A 161 5.79 22.06 -4.30
N TYR A 162 5.25 20.85 -4.08
CA TYR A 162 5.74 19.90 -3.08
C TYR A 162 5.95 20.46 -1.65
N PRO A 163 5.09 21.36 -1.13
CA PRO A 163 5.22 21.75 0.27
C PRO A 163 4.94 20.54 1.16
N SER A 164 5.62 20.41 2.29
CA SER A 164 5.18 19.45 3.31
C SER A 164 3.75 19.81 3.77
N VAL A 165 3.02 18.85 4.36
CA VAL A 165 1.70 19.13 4.97
C VAL A 165 1.78 20.27 6.00
N GLY A 166 2.89 20.38 6.74
CA GLY A 166 3.09 21.48 7.69
C GLY A 166 3.22 22.84 7.02
N ASP A 167 3.95 22.90 5.89
CA ASP A 167 4.10 24.12 5.10
C ASP A 167 2.80 24.50 4.38
N LEU A 168 2.03 23.50 3.91
CA LEU A 168 0.69 23.69 3.36
C LEU A 168 -0.22 24.37 4.39
N VAL A 169 -0.33 23.79 5.59
CA VAL A 169 -1.16 24.36 6.67
C VAL A 169 -0.69 25.77 6.98
N THR A 170 0.63 25.96 7.10
CA THR A 170 1.22 27.28 7.34
C THR A 170 0.80 28.29 6.27
N ALA A 171 0.83 27.92 4.99
CA ALA A 171 0.42 28.79 3.88
C ALA A 171 -1.08 29.15 3.92
N GLY A 172 -1.93 28.18 4.29
CA GLY A 172 -3.39 28.34 4.37
C GLY A 172 -3.88 29.15 5.56
N THR A 173 -3.14 29.19 6.67
CA THR A 173 -3.57 29.85 7.92
C THR A 173 -2.85 31.17 8.22
N ARG A 174 -2.05 31.69 7.28
CA ARG A 174 -1.41 33.00 7.44
C ARG A 174 -2.45 34.12 7.53
N PHE A 175 -2.22 35.07 8.44
CA PHE A 175 -3.08 36.24 8.62
C PHE A 175 -2.79 37.38 7.63
N ASP A 176 -1.59 37.39 7.02
CA ASP A 176 -1.12 38.42 6.08
C ASP A 176 -1.33 38.03 4.61
N GLU A 177 -2.16 37.02 4.35
CA GLU A 177 -2.40 36.48 3.02
C GLU A 177 -3.87 36.05 2.91
N ASP A 178 -4.57 36.53 1.87
CA ASP A 178 -5.99 36.27 1.62
C ASP A 178 -6.24 35.39 0.39
N ARG A 179 -5.26 35.28 -0.52
CA ARG A 179 -5.36 34.45 -1.73
C ARG A 179 -5.57 32.97 -1.41
N PRO A 180 -6.32 32.23 -2.23
CA PRO A 180 -6.45 30.79 -2.07
C PRO A 180 -5.11 30.07 -2.31
N VAL A 181 -4.97 28.88 -1.74
CA VAL A 181 -3.81 28.00 -1.89
C VAL A 181 -4.23 26.78 -2.72
N ILE A 182 -3.62 26.63 -3.90
CA ILE A 182 -3.81 25.48 -4.80
C ILE A 182 -2.42 25.01 -5.23
N LEU A 183 -2.02 23.82 -4.79
CA LEU A 183 -0.69 23.30 -5.09
C LEU A 183 -0.55 23.04 -6.59
N CYS A 184 0.39 23.69 -7.28
CA CYS A 184 0.59 23.47 -8.71
C CYS A 184 1.13 22.07 -8.99
N GLU A 185 1.83 21.48 -8.00
CA GLU A 185 2.34 20.11 -7.95
C GLU A 185 2.41 19.67 -6.48
N TYR A 186 1.95 18.46 -6.18
CA TYR A 186 2.14 17.81 -4.88
C TYR A 186 2.07 16.28 -5.02
N SER A 187 2.43 15.56 -3.97
CA SER A 187 2.37 14.09 -3.92
C SER A 187 3.03 13.43 -5.14
N HIS A 188 4.36 13.55 -5.24
CA HIS A 188 5.13 13.04 -6.36
C HIS A 188 4.99 11.50 -6.49
N SER A 189 4.52 11.01 -7.63
CA SER A 189 4.00 9.64 -7.81
C SER A 189 5.01 8.67 -8.45
N MET A 190 6.30 8.95 -8.27
CA MET A 190 7.40 8.17 -8.84
C MET A 190 7.52 6.77 -8.23
N GLY A 191 7.26 5.74 -9.05
CA GLY A 191 7.30 4.34 -8.63
C GLY A 191 6.26 4.03 -7.53
N ASN A 192 6.68 3.29 -6.50
CA ASN A 192 5.82 3.01 -5.35
C ASN A 192 5.81 4.19 -4.35
N SER A 193 4.90 5.14 -4.54
CA SER A 193 4.87 6.43 -3.81
C SER A 193 3.47 6.80 -3.27
N ASN A 194 3.14 8.10 -3.21
CA ASN A 194 1.91 8.70 -2.71
C ASN A 194 1.55 8.31 -1.26
N GLY A 195 2.54 7.89 -0.47
CA GLY A 195 2.43 7.83 0.97
C GLY A 195 2.13 9.21 1.55
N ASN A 196 1.37 9.23 2.64
CA ASN A 196 0.93 10.44 3.35
C ASN A 196 -0.09 11.32 2.62
N ILE A 197 -0.54 10.98 1.41
CA ILE A 197 -1.46 11.83 0.64
C ILE A 197 -2.79 12.09 1.40
N HIS A 198 -3.23 11.14 2.21
CA HIS A 198 -4.40 11.30 3.08
C HIS A 198 -4.26 12.46 4.09
N LEU A 199 -3.03 12.84 4.47
CA LEU A 199 -2.78 13.98 5.33
C LEU A 199 -3.10 15.30 4.60
N TYR A 200 -2.75 15.45 3.32
CA TYR A 200 -3.12 16.62 2.52
C TYR A 200 -4.64 16.75 2.40
N TRP A 201 -5.31 15.64 2.04
CA TRP A 201 -6.76 15.62 1.87
C TRP A 201 -7.53 15.89 3.17
N ARG A 202 -6.97 15.52 4.33
CA ARG A 202 -7.51 15.93 5.62
C ARG A 202 -7.53 17.46 5.74
N GLU A 203 -6.44 18.13 5.38
CA GLU A 203 -6.35 19.60 5.46
C GLU A 203 -7.19 20.30 4.38
N PHE A 204 -7.28 19.75 3.16
CA PHE A 204 -8.14 20.27 2.09
C PHE A 204 -9.63 20.20 2.43
N TRP A 205 -10.04 19.17 3.17
CA TRP A 205 -11.44 18.99 3.60
C TRP A 205 -11.74 19.64 4.95
N ASP A 206 -10.78 20.30 5.58
CA ASP A 206 -11.00 21.01 6.83
C ASP A 206 -11.72 22.35 6.55
N VAL A 207 -12.95 22.45 7.05
CA VAL A 207 -13.82 23.62 6.87
C VAL A 207 -13.28 24.88 7.56
N ASP A 208 -12.40 24.72 8.56
CA ASP A 208 -11.74 25.83 9.25
C ASP A 208 -10.52 26.36 8.46
N LYS A 209 -10.14 25.69 7.35
CA LYS A 209 -9.05 26.09 6.46
C LYS A 209 -9.54 26.39 5.03
N PRO A 210 -10.50 27.30 4.83
CA PRO A 210 -11.18 27.49 3.53
C PRO A 210 -10.26 27.98 2.40
N ARG A 211 -9.08 28.51 2.72
CA ARG A 211 -8.07 28.91 1.73
C ARG A 211 -7.39 27.70 1.08
N LEU A 212 -7.41 26.52 1.70
CA LEU A 212 -6.80 25.30 1.13
C LEU A 212 -7.77 24.63 0.16
N GLN A 213 -7.53 24.77 -1.15
CA GLN A 213 -8.48 24.37 -2.19
C GLN A 213 -7.99 23.21 -3.07
N GLY A 214 -7.06 22.39 -2.57
CA GLY A 214 -6.53 21.22 -3.26
C GLY A 214 -5.24 21.48 -4.03
N GLY A 215 -5.02 20.72 -5.10
CA GLY A 215 -3.82 20.82 -5.93
C GLY A 215 -3.77 19.78 -7.05
N PHE A 216 -2.70 19.80 -7.82
CA PHE A 216 -2.44 18.87 -8.93
C PHE A 216 -1.38 17.84 -8.53
N ILE A 217 -1.72 16.55 -8.58
CA ILE A 217 -0.78 15.47 -8.28
C ILE A 217 0.25 15.40 -9.41
N TRP A 218 1.54 15.27 -9.07
CA TRP A 218 2.60 15.01 -10.04
C TRP A 218 2.91 13.51 -10.15
N ASP A 219 2.75 12.86 -11.28
CA ASP A 219 1.95 13.30 -12.43
C ASP A 219 1.05 12.16 -12.94
N MET A 220 0.55 12.31 -14.16
CA MET A 220 -0.48 11.42 -14.65
C MET A 220 0.07 10.10 -15.20
N ILE A 221 1.05 10.15 -16.10
CA ILE A 221 1.45 8.98 -16.91
C ILE A 221 2.97 8.91 -16.94
N ASP A 222 3.49 7.75 -16.62
CA ASP A 222 4.91 7.44 -16.80
C ASP A 222 5.35 7.71 -18.23
N GLN A 223 6.43 8.48 -18.41
CA GLN A 223 6.98 8.81 -19.73
C GLN A 223 7.93 7.71 -20.24
N GLY A 224 7.58 6.45 -19.99
CA GLY A 224 8.32 5.28 -20.47
C GLY A 224 8.02 4.97 -21.94
N LEU A 225 9.06 4.79 -22.75
CA LEU A 225 8.93 4.48 -24.17
C LEU A 225 9.06 2.98 -24.40
N ARG A 226 8.13 2.39 -25.16
CA ARG A 226 8.17 0.96 -25.49
C ARG A 226 9.42 0.64 -26.31
N LYS A 227 10.20 -0.33 -25.85
CA LYS A 227 11.40 -0.84 -26.53
C LYS A 227 11.41 -2.36 -26.49
N THR A 228 11.97 -2.97 -27.53
CA THR A 228 12.19 -4.42 -27.58
C THR A 228 13.66 -4.70 -27.30
N ASP A 229 13.92 -5.60 -26.36
CA ASP A 229 15.30 -6.04 -26.10
C ASP A 229 15.78 -6.98 -27.23
N ASN A 230 17.01 -6.75 -27.69
CA ASN A 230 17.58 -7.49 -28.82
C ASN A 230 17.94 -8.94 -28.45
N SER A 231 18.18 -9.23 -27.17
CA SER A 231 18.64 -10.56 -26.73
C SER A 231 17.49 -11.50 -26.38
N THR A 232 16.46 -10.99 -25.71
CA THR A 232 15.30 -11.75 -25.22
C THR A 232 14.07 -11.59 -26.10
N HIS A 233 14.06 -10.60 -27.02
CA HIS A 233 12.91 -10.22 -27.85
C HIS A 233 11.64 -9.85 -27.07
N ARG A 234 11.77 -9.57 -25.76
CA ARG A 234 10.66 -9.09 -24.94
C ARG A 234 10.56 -7.57 -25.00
N GLU A 235 9.33 -7.08 -24.92
CA GLU A 235 9.07 -5.65 -24.78
C GLU A 235 9.21 -5.21 -23.32
N TYR A 236 9.68 -3.98 -23.14
CA TYR A 236 9.74 -3.29 -21.86
C TYR A 236 9.56 -1.78 -22.07
N PHE A 237 9.36 -1.03 -20.98
CA PHE A 237 9.35 0.42 -21.02
C PHE A 237 10.73 0.95 -20.67
N ALA A 238 11.36 1.59 -21.64
CA ALA A 238 12.66 2.23 -21.54
C ALA A 238 12.53 3.68 -21.04
N TYR A 239 13.57 4.18 -20.38
CA TYR A 239 13.68 5.55 -19.88
C TYR A 239 15.09 6.13 -20.18
N GLY A 240 15.45 7.28 -19.59
CA GLY A 240 16.72 7.96 -19.85
C GLY A 240 17.95 7.03 -19.76
N GLY A 241 18.83 7.10 -20.75
CA GLY A 241 20.02 6.27 -20.91
C GLY A 241 19.82 5.03 -21.77
N ASP A 242 18.59 4.53 -21.92
CA ASP A 242 18.32 3.32 -22.70
C ASP A 242 18.40 3.56 -24.23
N PHE A 243 18.45 4.82 -24.68
CA PHE A 243 18.53 5.18 -26.10
C PHE A 243 19.94 5.55 -26.55
N GLY A 244 20.94 5.35 -25.67
CA GLY A 244 22.34 5.73 -25.91
C GLY A 244 22.62 7.21 -25.60
N ASP A 245 21.65 7.92 -25.01
CA ASP A 245 21.79 9.27 -24.50
C ASP A 245 22.72 9.29 -23.26
N GLU A 246 23.87 9.95 -23.39
CA GLU A 246 24.91 9.95 -22.35
C GLU A 246 24.57 10.86 -21.15
N ILE A 247 23.90 12.00 -21.41
CA ILE A 247 23.42 12.92 -20.38
C ILE A 247 21.93 12.71 -20.23
N ASN A 248 21.52 12.14 -19.10
CA ASN A 248 20.13 11.83 -18.79
C ASN A 248 19.87 11.76 -17.28
N ASP A 249 18.60 11.85 -16.91
CA ASP A 249 18.11 11.76 -15.53
C ASP A 249 17.39 10.43 -15.24
N ARG A 250 17.69 9.39 -16.04
CA ARG A 250 17.20 8.02 -15.88
C ARG A 250 15.68 7.94 -15.71
N GLN A 251 15.22 7.28 -14.65
CA GLN A 251 13.81 7.05 -14.37
C GLN A 251 13.08 8.27 -13.78
N PHE A 252 13.72 9.44 -13.66
CA PHE A 252 13.06 10.64 -13.13
C PHE A 252 11.90 11.15 -14.00
N CYS A 253 11.71 10.56 -15.19
CA CYS A 253 10.56 10.73 -16.08
C CYS A 253 9.41 9.71 -15.86
N ILE A 254 9.54 8.81 -14.88
CA ILE A 254 8.58 7.74 -14.55
C ILE A 254 7.86 8.12 -13.25
N ASN A 255 6.89 9.05 -13.36
CA ASN A 255 6.26 9.72 -12.21
C ASN A 255 4.73 9.59 -12.19
N GLY A 256 4.17 8.68 -12.97
CA GLY A 256 2.75 8.60 -13.24
C GLY A 256 1.94 7.84 -12.20
N LEU A 257 0.67 8.21 -12.08
CA LEU A 257 -0.37 7.36 -11.49
C LEU A 257 -0.82 6.23 -12.42
N PHE A 258 -0.41 6.29 -13.69
CA PHE A 258 -0.65 5.28 -14.70
C PHE A 258 0.65 4.94 -15.41
N SER A 259 0.80 3.67 -15.76
CA SER A 259 1.85 3.21 -16.66
C SER A 259 1.67 3.82 -18.08
N PRO A 260 2.68 3.69 -18.97
CA PRO A 260 2.58 4.25 -20.32
C PRO A 260 1.47 3.63 -21.18
N ASP A 261 1.00 2.43 -20.84
CA ASP A 261 -0.17 1.77 -21.45
C ASP A 261 -1.48 1.98 -20.68
N ARG A 262 -1.51 2.95 -19.76
CA ARG A 262 -2.68 3.40 -18.98
C ARG A 262 -3.19 2.36 -17.98
N GLN A 263 -2.37 1.40 -17.57
CA GLN A 263 -2.70 0.56 -16.41
C GLN A 263 -2.56 1.41 -15.13
N PRO A 264 -3.53 1.33 -14.21
CA PRO A 264 -3.51 2.14 -12.99
C PRO A 264 -2.48 1.62 -11.99
N HIS A 265 -1.70 2.53 -11.41
CA HIS A 265 -0.85 2.22 -10.26
C HIS A 265 -1.71 1.97 -9.00
N PRO A 266 -1.23 1.16 -8.05
CA PRO A 266 -1.96 0.87 -6.81
C PRO A 266 -2.41 2.12 -6.03
N ALA A 267 -1.61 3.20 -6.08
CA ALA A 267 -1.89 4.48 -5.43
C ALA A 267 -3.23 5.12 -5.87
N LEU A 268 -3.73 4.78 -7.06
CA LEU A 268 -4.98 5.34 -7.58
C LEU A 268 -6.20 4.95 -6.73
N SER A 269 -6.16 3.79 -6.06
CA SER A 269 -7.21 3.37 -5.12
C SER A 269 -7.34 4.32 -3.92
N GLU A 270 -6.21 4.76 -3.37
CA GLU A 270 -6.12 5.75 -2.29
C GLU A 270 -6.67 7.10 -2.77
N ILE A 271 -6.20 7.55 -3.93
CA ILE A 271 -6.54 8.86 -4.49
C ILE A 271 -8.04 8.94 -4.81
N LYS A 272 -8.59 7.92 -5.48
CA LYS A 272 -10.02 7.85 -5.81
C LYS A 272 -10.89 7.95 -4.56
N ARG A 273 -10.50 7.27 -3.47
CA ARG A 273 -11.21 7.31 -2.18
C ARG A 273 -11.17 8.71 -1.56
N LEU A 274 -9.99 9.33 -1.51
CA LEU A 274 -9.82 10.65 -0.88
C LEU A 274 -10.51 11.77 -1.65
N GLN A 275 -10.56 11.65 -2.98
CA GLN A 275 -11.22 12.57 -3.91
C GLN A 275 -12.73 12.39 -4.01
N GLN A 276 -13.31 11.36 -3.38
CA GLN A 276 -14.70 11.04 -3.65
C GLN A 276 -15.65 12.18 -3.24
N PRO A 277 -16.66 12.47 -4.09
CA PRO A 277 -17.52 13.64 -3.91
C PRO A 277 -18.62 13.43 -2.85
N VAL A 278 -18.83 12.20 -2.38
CA VAL A 278 -19.80 11.90 -1.32
C VAL A 278 -19.16 10.92 -0.35
N SER A 279 -19.23 11.19 0.96
CA SER A 279 -18.78 10.26 2.00
C SER A 279 -19.76 10.19 3.16
N PHE A 280 -19.52 9.23 4.06
CA PHE A 280 -20.29 9.03 5.28
C PHE A 280 -19.42 9.19 6.53
N ALA A 281 -20.04 9.63 7.62
CA ALA A 281 -19.42 9.80 8.93
C ALA A 281 -20.38 9.44 10.08
N THR A 282 -19.86 9.04 11.23
CA THR A 282 -20.67 8.75 12.44
C THR A 282 -20.94 9.98 13.29
N SER A 283 -19.98 10.90 13.37
CA SER A 283 -20.10 12.18 14.12
C SER A 283 -19.29 13.32 13.50
N HIS A 284 -18.08 13.02 13.02
CA HIS A 284 -17.17 13.97 12.37
C HIS A 284 -16.65 13.39 11.03
N PRO A 285 -16.39 14.20 9.99
CA PRO A 285 -15.87 13.73 8.69
C PRO A 285 -14.62 12.84 8.75
N PHE A 286 -13.80 13.05 9.78
CA PHE A 286 -12.57 12.29 10.06
C PHE A 286 -12.65 11.49 11.37
N GLY A 287 -13.86 11.27 11.89
CA GLY A 287 -14.08 10.47 13.08
C GLY A 287 -13.79 8.99 12.83
N GLU A 288 -13.79 8.21 13.91
CA GLU A 288 -13.61 6.77 13.83
C GLU A 288 -14.65 6.14 12.89
N LYS A 289 -14.18 5.27 11.99
CA LYS A 289 -15.02 4.44 11.11
C LYS A 289 -15.59 3.24 11.87
N VAL A 290 -16.22 3.51 13.02
CA VAL A 290 -16.81 2.52 13.93
C VAL A 290 -18.23 2.93 14.23
N ILE A 291 -19.18 2.02 14.03
CA ILE A 291 -20.60 2.20 14.35
C ILE A 291 -20.96 1.23 15.46
N ARG A 292 -21.47 1.77 16.57
CA ARG A 292 -22.06 0.97 17.64
C ARG A 292 -23.53 0.75 17.33
N ILE A 293 -23.94 -0.51 17.32
CA ILE A 293 -25.29 -0.93 16.95
C ILE A 293 -25.91 -1.67 18.14
N SER A 294 -27.06 -1.19 18.61
CA SER A 294 -27.83 -1.84 19.67
C SER A 294 -28.74 -2.94 19.11
N SER A 295 -29.59 -3.54 19.96
CA SER A 295 -30.50 -4.62 19.59
C SER A 295 -31.49 -4.31 18.45
N ASN A 296 -31.60 -3.05 18.02
CA ASN A 296 -32.43 -2.62 16.89
C ASN A 296 -31.73 -2.69 15.52
N TYR A 297 -30.45 -3.06 15.45
CA TYR A 297 -29.66 -3.18 14.21
C TYR A 297 -29.56 -1.91 13.35
N ASN A 298 -29.84 -0.74 13.93
CA ASN A 298 -29.83 0.51 13.18
C ASN A 298 -28.45 1.16 13.17
N ALA A 299 -27.95 1.46 11.98
CA ALA A 299 -26.72 2.23 11.77
C ALA A 299 -27.06 3.68 11.39
N GLN A 300 -26.71 4.64 12.24
CA GLN A 300 -26.89 6.06 11.96
C GLN A 300 -25.62 6.67 11.37
N LEU A 301 -25.77 7.39 10.25
CA LEU A 301 -24.67 8.01 9.52
C LEU A 301 -25.04 9.39 9.02
N SER A 302 -24.08 10.31 9.09
CA SER A 302 -24.11 11.60 8.42
C SER A 302 -23.62 11.47 6.99
N ILE A 303 -24.31 12.12 6.05
CA ILE A 303 -23.91 12.22 4.65
C ILE A 303 -23.15 13.52 4.43
N ILE A 304 -21.99 13.41 3.79
CA ILE A 304 -21.14 14.54 3.43
C ILE A 304 -21.17 14.65 1.91
N ASN A 305 -21.97 15.59 1.40
CA ASN A 305 -21.99 15.92 -0.03
C ASN A 305 -20.96 17.03 -0.33
N ARG A 306 -19.96 16.71 -1.15
CA ARG A 306 -18.88 17.62 -1.57
C ARG A 306 -19.04 18.09 -3.02
N TYR A 307 -20.10 17.70 -3.72
CA TYR A 307 -20.43 18.29 -5.01
C TYR A 307 -20.80 19.77 -4.85
N SER A 308 -20.29 20.61 -5.76
CA SER A 308 -20.69 22.02 -5.82
C SER A 308 -22.07 22.22 -6.45
N PHE A 309 -22.45 21.37 -7.40
CA PHE A 309 -23.63 21.58 -8.26
C PHE A 309 -24.58 20.38 -8.35
N LEU A 310 -24.21 19.24 -7.79
CA LEU A 310 -24.99 18.00 -7.88
C LEU A 310 -25.46 17.55 -6.50
N SER A 311 -26.67 16.99 -6.48
CA SER A 311 -27.11 16.16 -5.37
C SER A 311 -26.54 14.72 -5.51
N PRO A 312 -26.35 13.97 -4.42
CA PRO A 312 -26.07 12.53 -4.46
C PRO A 312 -27.18 11.68 -5.10
N SER A 313 -28.33 12.26 -5.48
CA SER A 313 -29.46 11.52 -6.07
C SER A 313 -29.20 10.95 -7.46
N HIS A 314 -28.15 11.36 -8.17
CA HIS A 314 -27.72 10.70 -9.41
C HIS A 314 -26.99 9.35 -9.17
N LEU A 315 -26.73 9.00 -7.91
CA LEU A 315 -26.07 7.75 -7.52
C LEU A 315 -27.07 6.73 -6.95
N LYS A 316 -26.96 5.49 -7.42
CA LYS A 316 -27.61 4.31 -6.83
C LYS A 316 -26.79 3.90 -5.62
N TRP A 317 -27.42 3.91 -4.46
CA TRP A 317 -26.77 3.57 -3.21
C TRP A 317 -27.10 2.14 -2.80
N THR A 318 -26.07 1.40 -2.43
CA THR A 318 -26.18 0.04 -1.91
C THR A 318 -25.33 -0.11 -0.67
N TRP A 319 -25.81 -0.87 0.29
CA TRP A 319 -25.03 -1.29 1.44
C TRP A 319 -24.85 -2.81 1.43
N SER A 320 -23.80 -3.29 2.08
CA SER A 320 -23.68 -4.69 2.47
C SER A 320 -23.00 -4.83 3.83
N VAL A 321 -23.30 -5.92 4.53
CA VAL A 321 -22.57 -6.30 5.74
C VAL A 321 -21.72 -7.53 5.43
N THR A 322 -20.41 -7.41 5.60
CA THR A 322 -19.46 -8.52 5.49
C THR A 322 -18.97 -8.93 6.88
N SER A 323 -18.40 -10.14 6.99
CA SER A 323 -17.75 -10.62 8.21
C SER A 323 -16.35 -11.14 7.95
N ASP A 324 -15.62 -11.39 9.01
CA ASP A 324 -14.28 -12.00 8.99
C ASP A 324 -14.29 -13.50 8.67
N GLU A 325 -15.47 -14.11 8.50
CA GLU A 325 -15.62 -15.55 8.26
C GLU A 325 -15.81 -15.92 6.79
N HIS A 326 -16.36 -14.99 6.00
CA HIS A 326 -16.80 -15.28 4.64
C HIS A 326 -16.45 -14.12 3.71
N GLU A 327 -16.09 -14.46 2.47
CA GLU A 327 -15.82 -13.48 1.41
C GLU A 327 -17.11 -12.83 0.90
N LEU A 328 -18.23 -13.58 0.95
CA LEU A 328 -19.53 -13.09 0.51
C LEU A 328 -20.23 -12.27 1.61
N PRO A 329 -20.99 -11.22 1.25
CA PRO A 329 -21.78 -10.48 2.21
C PRO A 329 -22.85 -11.34 2.88
N LEU A 330 -23.13 -11.05 4.16
CA LEU A 330 -24.22 -11.65 4.93
C LEU A 330 -25.59 -11.15 4.45
N ALA A 331 -25.66 -9.85 4.12
CA ALA A 331 -26.79 -9.23 3.47
C ALA A 331 -26.32 -8.01 2.67
N SER A 332 -27.14 -7.61 1.70
CA SER A 332 -26.95 -6.39 0.93
C SER A 332 -28.28 -5.86 0.44
N SER A 333 -28.45 -4.54 0.46
CA SER A 333 -29.68 -3.92 -0.05
C SER A 333 -29.41 -2.53 -0.65
N GLY A 334 -30.38 -2.04 -1.40
CA GLY A 334 -30.39 -0.67 -1.91
C GLY A 334 -30.94 0.30 -0.86
N PHE A 335 -30.48 1.54 -0.90
CA PHE A 335 -31.09 2.62 -0.11
C PHE A 335 -31.17 3.92 -0.92
N HIS A 336 -31.95 4.88 -0.42
CA HIS A 336 -32.13 6.17 -1.07
C HIS A 336 -31.58 7.29 -0.19
N ILE A 337 -30.89 8.23 -0.83
CA ILE A 337 -30.45 9.48 -0.21
C ILE A 337 -31.26 10.62 -0.85
N PRO A 338 -32.23 11.20 -0.14
CA PRO A 338 -32.91 12.41 -0.58
C PRO A 338 -31.97 13.62 -0.63
N ASP A 339 -32.23 14.57 -1.53
CA ASP A 339 -31.36 15.74 -1.79
C ASP A 339 -31.09 16.60 -0.54
N SER A 340 -32.05 16.70 0.39
CA SER A 340 -31.95 17.53 1.59
C SER A 340 -31.48 16.78 2.83
N LEU A 341 -31.33 15.46 2.75
CA LEU A 341 -31.09 14.62 3.92
C LEU A 341 -29.60 14.61 4.27
N ARG A 342 -29.29 14.97 5.53
CA ARG A 342 -27.92 14.95 6.06
C ARG A 342 -27.62 13.76 6.95
N LEU A 343 -28.65 13.04 7.38
CA LEU A 343 -28.56 11.89 8.27
C LEU A 343 -29.38 10.73 7.71
N ILE A 344 -28.79 9.54 7.65
CA ILE A 344 -29.49 8.30 7.31
C ILE A 344 -29.46 7.34 8.49
N CYS A 345 -30.47 6.49 8.55
CA CYS A 345 -30.57 5.37 9.47
C CYS A 345 -30.79 4.12 8.62
N LEU A 346 -29.83 3.20 8.61
CA LEU A 346 -29.91 1.95 7.87
C LEU A 346 -30.33 0.83 8.82
N ASP A 347 -31.39 0.11 8.45
CA ASP A 347 -31.79 -1.12 9.13
C ASP A 347 -30.94 -2.28 8.59
N LEU A 348 -30.11 -2.87 9.46
CA LEU A 348 -29.22 -3.98 9.13
C LEU A 348 -29.72 -5.33 9.65
N SER A 349 -30.97 -5.42 10.11
CA SER A 349 -31.53 -6.63 10.75
C SER A 349 -31.41 -7.89 9.89
N GLU A 350 -31.54 -7.77 8.56
CA GLU A 350 -31.40 -8.89 7.61
C GLU A 350 -30.01 -9.55 7.69
N ALA A 351 -28.94 -8.78 7.91
CA ALA A 351 -27.58 -9.31 8.02
C ALA A 351 -27.38 -10.24 9.23
N PHE A 352 -28.24 -10.10 10.25
CA PHE A 352 -28.13 -10.81 11.52
C PHE A 352 -29.26 -11.82 11.75
N ILE A 353 -30.13 -12.06 10.76
CA ILE A 353 -31.28 -12.97 10.87
C ILE A 353 -30.85 -14.42 11.12
N ASN A 354 -29.74 -14.83 10.51
CA ASN A 354 -29.15 -16.17 10.64
C ASN A 354 -28.03 -16.24 11.68
N VAL A 355 -27.71 -15.12 12.36
CA VAL A 355 -26.76 -15.08 13.48
C VAL A 355 -27.59 -15.16 14.75
N SER A 356 -27.91 -16.40 15.13
CA SER A 356 -29.02 -16.71 16.03
C SER A 356 -28.70 -16.49 17.51
N THR A 357 -27.42 -16.57 17.91
CA THR A 357 -27.00 -16.41 19.32
C THR A 357 -26.18 -15.14 19.54
N CYS A 358 -26.34 -14.49 20.71
CA CYS A 358 -25.47 -13.38 21.11
C CYS A 358 -23.99 -13.79 21.13
N GLU A 359 -23.70 -15.06 21.41
CA GLU A 359 -22.35 -15.58 21.38
C GLU A 359 -21.76 -15.64 19.97
N GLU A 360 -22.54 -16.05 18.96
CA GLU A 360 -22.12 -16.00 17.54
C GLU A 360 -21.95 -14.55 17.06
N ARG A 361 -22.80 -13.63 17.53
CA ARG A 361 -22.71 -12.20 17.21
C ARG A 361 -21.44 -11.56 17.76
N LEU A 362 -21.01 -11.89 18.98
CA LEU A 362 -19.82 -11.30 19.58
C LEU A 362 -18.50 -11.95 19.14
N ARG A 363 -18.55 -13.09 18.42
CA ARG A 363 -17.36 -13.86 18.00
C ARG A 363 -16.74 -13.42 16.68
N SER A 364 -17.37 -12.52 15.95
CA SER A 364 -16.98 -12.14 14.60
C SER A 364 -16.88 -10.64 14.46
N LYS A 365 -15.97 -10.20 13.59
CA LYS A 365 -15.94 -8.81 13.14
C LYS A 365 -16.88 -8.64 11.98
N TYR A 366 -17.56 -7.51 11.95
CA TYR A 366 -18.48 -7.16 10.89
C TYR A 366 -18.13 -5.78 10.35
N TRP A 367 -18.29 -5.62 9.04
CA TRP A 367 -18.08 -4.35 8.37
C TRP A 367 -19.32 -3.99 7.56
N LEU A 368 -19.81 -2.76 7.74
CA LEU A 368 -20.79 -2.14 6.87
C LEU A 368 -20.03 -1.47 5.71
N ASN A 369 -20.31 -1.93 4.50
CA ASN A 369 -19.80 -1.37 3.26
C ASN A 369 -20.91 -0.56 2.58
N LEU A 370 -20.58 0.63 2.10
CA LEU A 370 -21.50 1.55 1.41
C LEU A 370 -20.90 1.89 0.04
N TRP A 371 -21.74 1.86 -0.99
CA TRP A 371 -21.32 2.15 -2.36
C TRP A 371 -22.32 3.06 -3.07
N GLY A 372 -21.80 4.07 -3.76
CA GLY A 372 -22.56 4.95 -4.64
C GLY A 372 -22.08 4.78 -6.09
N ALA A 373 -22.93 4.21 -6.93
CA ALA A 373 -22.65 3.97 -8.34
C ALA A 373 -23.57 4.82 -9.24
N ILE A 374 -23.13 5.19 -10.44
CA ILE A 374 -24.00 5.96 -11.35
C ILE A 374 -25.24 5.15 -11.76
N LYS A 375 -26.41 5.80 -11.70
CA LYS A 375 -27.71 5.16 -11.97
C LYS A 375 -27.97 4.87 -13.46
N GLU A 376 -27.35 5.65 -14.32
CA GLU A 376 -27.60 5.65 -15.76
C GLU A 376 -26.26 5.88 -16.48
N ASP A 377 -26.21 5.52 -17.75
CA ASP A 377 -25.06 5.79 -18.61
C ASP A 377 -24.77 7.29 -18.65
N THR A 378 -23.50 7.64 -18.45
CA THR A 378 -22.98 9.00 -18.62
C THR A 378 -22.01 9.02 -19.79
N MET A 379 -21.56 10.23 -20.17
CA MET A 379 -20.58 10.36 -21.26
C MET A 379 -19.25 9.63 -20.97
N TRP A 380 -18.89 9.40 -19.71
CA TRP A 380 -17.55 8.93 -19.29
C TRP A 380 -17.57 7.59 -18.55
N ALA A 381 -18.74 7.08 -18.19
CA ALA A 381 -18.90 5.80 -17.50
C ALA A 381 -20.30 5.21 -17.71
N LYS A 382 -20.39 3.88 -17.64
CA LYS A 382 -21.63 3.09 -17.77
C LYS A 382 -22.36 2.96 -16.44
N GLU A 383 -23.68 2.76 -16.48
CA GLU A 383 -24.48 2.41 -15.31
C GLU A 383 -23.75 1.37 -14.42
N GLY A 384 -23.77 1.60 -13.10
CA GLY A 384 -23.10 0.74 -12.13
C GLY A 384 -21.63 1.09 -11.88
N PHE A 385 -21.05 2.07 -12.57
CA PHE A 385 -19.70 2.55 -12.26
C PHE A 385 -19.62 3.18 -10.86
N LEU A 386 -18.69 2.70 -10.03
CA LEU A 386 -18.51 3.12 -8.64
C LEU A 386 -17.82 4.49 -8.54
N VAL A 387 -18.46 5.44 -7.87
CA VAL A 387 -17.97 6.82 -7.65
C VAL A 387 -17.50 7.04 -6.21
N ALA A 388 -18.26 6.54 -5.25
CA ALA A 388 -18.00 6.72 -3.83
C ALA A 388 -18.12 5.39 -3.09
N ALA A 389 -17.27 5.18 -2.10
CA ALA A 389 -17.35 4.03 -1.22
C ALA A 389 -16.95 4.40 0.21
N ASP A 390 -17.50 3.73 1.21
CA ASP A 390 -17.05 3.82 2.60
C ASP A 390 -17.24 2.48 3.31
N GLN A 391 -16.37 2.19 4.28
CA GLN A 391 -16.47 1.03 5.14
C GLN A 391 -16.43 1.46 6.62
N PHE A 392 -17.24 0.82 7.44
CA PHE A 392 -17.29 1.01 8.89
C PHE A 392 -17.24 -0.33 9.61
N CYS A 393 -16.43 -0.42 10.67
CA CYS A 393 -16.49 -1.53 11.61
C CYS A 393 -17.79 -1.44 12.41
N LEU A 394 -18.48 -2.56 12.60
CA LEU A 394 -19.68 -2.64 13.43
C LEU A 394 -19.35 -3.27 14.77
N VAL A 395 -19.74 -2.60 15.85
CA VAL A 395 -19.66 -3.10 17.22
C VAL A 395 -21.07 -3.33 17.73
N LEU A 396 -21.43 -4.59 17.97
CA LEU A 396 -22.74 -4.99 18.47
C LEU A 396 -22.79 -4.84 19.99
N GLU A 397 -23.74 -4.06 20.49
CA GLU A 397 -23.99 -3.89 21.93
C GLU A 397 -25.08 -4.86 22.39
N CYS A 398 -24.80 -5.71 23.38
CA CYS A 398 -25.80 -6.60 23.97
C CYS A 398 -26.57 -5.88 25.08
N ASP A 399 -27.91 -5.98 25.04
CA ASP A 399 -28.76 -5.44 26.10
C ASP A 399 -28.59 -6.22 27.42
N SER A 400 -28.61 -5.49 28.54
CA SER A 400 -28.43 -6.02 29.91
C SER A 400 -29.48 -7.02 30.39
N LYS A 401 -30.50 -7.34 29.57
CA LYS A 401 -31.49 -8.39 29.86
C LYS A 401 -31.07 -9.76 29.34
N ASP A 402 -30.21 -9.83 28.32
CA ASP A 402 -29.61 -11.08 27.83
C ASP A 402 -28.34 -11.45 28.62
N SER A 403 -27.79 -10.51 29.41
CA SER A 403 -26.62 -10.73 30.26
C SER A 403 -26.90 -11.55 31.52
N LEU A 404 -28.18 -11.79 31.88
CA LEU A 404 -28.56 -12.65 33.02
C LEU A 404 -28.31 -14.15 32.78
N GLY A 405 -27.97 -14.55 31.55
CA GLY A 405 -27.43 -15.89 31.23
C GLY A 405 -25.96 -15.89 30.80
N CYS A 406 -25.40 -14.73 30.43
CA CYS A 406 -24.05 -14.60 29.90
C CYS A 406 -23.05 -14.26 31.03
N ASN A 407 -22.87 -15.19 31.97
CA ASN A 407 -21.64 -15.19 32.75
C ASN A 407 -20.48 -15.55 31.80
N ALA A 408 -19.74 -14.55 31.33
CA ALA A 408 -18.41 -14.72 30.73
C ALA A 408 -17.35 -15.13 31.78
N LYS A 409 -17.73 -16.07 32.66
CA LYS A 409 -16.86 -16.77 33.61
C LYS A 409 -17.18 -18.25 33.48
N GLY A 410 -16.33 -18.94 32.71
CA GLY A 410 -16.12 -20.37 32.75
C GLY A 410 -17.35 -21.25 32.55
N ILE A 411 -17.62 -21.65 31.30
CA ILE A 411 -18.28 -22.95 31.06
C ILE A 411 -17.43 -23.73 30.06
N LEU A 412 -16.59 -24.57 30.68
CA LEU A 412 -16.03 -25.79 30.11
C LEU A 412 -17.17 -26.67 29.60
N SER A 413 -17.34 -26.75 28.28
CA SER A 413 -17.91 -27.95 27.67
C SER A 413 -16.74 -28.87 27.28
N SER A 414 -16.75 -30.05 27.89
CA SER A 414 -15.83 -31.14 27.65
C SER A 414 -15.97 -31.62 26.21
N CYS A 415 -15.02 -31.22 25.35
CA CYS A 415 -14.78 -31.96 24.12
C CYS A 415 -13.96 -33.20 24.47
N SER A 416 -14.63 -34.33 24.30
CA SER A 416 -14.09 -35.68 24.26
C SER A 416 -12.75 -35.69 23.52
N THR A 417 -11.77 -36.27 24.20
CA THR A 417 -10.55 -36.81 23.61
C THR A 417 -10.96 -37.83 22.55
N GLY A 418 -11.19 -37.37 21.33
CA GLY A 418 -11.14 -38.24 20.16
C GLY A 418 -9.78 -38.92 20.16
N SER A 419 -9.77 -40.24 20.07
CA SER A 419 -8.57 -41.07 20.13
C SER A 419 -7.61 -40.71 18.99
N ALA A 420 -6.67 -39.81 19.26
CA ALA A 420 -5.52 -39.56 18.41
C ALA A 420 -4.33 -40.26 19.05
N GLY A 421 -3.66 -41.11 18.26
CA GLY A 421 -2.63 -42.03 18.73
C GLY A 421 -1.43 -41.38 19.43
N THR A 422 -0.59 -42.26 19.97
CA THR A 422 0.62 -42.05 20.79
C THR A 422 1.76 -41.32 20.05
N GLN A 423 1.49 -40.22 19.34
CA GLN A 423 2.53 -39.46 18.64
C GLN A 423 3.18 -38.44 19.58
N VAL A 424 4.50 -38.52 19.68
CA VAL A 424 5.36 -37.69 20.54
C VAL A 424 6.36 -36.98 19.64
N LEU A 425 6.69 -35.73 19.96
CA LEU A 425 7.75 -35.00 19.26
C LEU A 425 9.12 -35.40 19.80
N GLU A 426 10.01 -35.70 18.87
CA GLU A 426 11.42 -35.99 19.15
C GLU A 426 12.31 -35.01 18.39
N SER A 427 13.40 -34.59 19.03
CA SER A 427 14.48 -33.88 18.37
C SER A 427 15.66 -34.84 18.21
N VAL A 428 16.13 -34.97 16.96
CA VAL A 428 17.40 -35.62 16.65
C VAL A 428 18.38 -34.51 16.28
N GLU A 429 19.45 -34.39 17.05
CA GLU A 429 20.49 -33.40 16.81
C GLU A 429 21.68 -34.05 16.12
N ASP A 430 22.18 -33.40 15.07
CA ASP A 430 23.52 -33.66 14.53
C ASP A 430 24.41 -32.42 14.71
N ASP A 431 25.60 -32.45 14.13
CA ASP A 431 26.59 -31.37 14.27
C ASP A 431 26.11 -30.04 13.68
N LEU A 432 25.24 -30.09 12.66
CA LEU A 432 24.82 -28.91 11.91
C LEU A 432 23.36 -28.55 12.12
N THR A 433 22.50 -29.50 12.45
CA THR A 433 21.04 -29.31 12.44
C THR A 433 20.34 -29.94 13.64
N ILE A 434 19.18 -29.38 13.98
CA ILE A 434 18.17 -30.02 14.82
C ILE A 434 17.01 -30.45 13.92
N LYS A 435 16.73 -31.75 13.89
CA LYS A 435 15.60 -32.33 13.16
C LYS A 435 14.48 -32.63 14.14
N VAL A 436 13.29 -32.11 13.86
CA VAL A 436 12.08 -32.38 14.64
C VAL A 436 11.27 -33.47 13.93
N THR A 437 10.95 -34.55 14.63
CA THR A 437 10.24 -35.72 14.08
C THR A 437 9.07 -36.15 14.96
N LEU A 438 8.08 -36.82 14.36
CA LEU A 438 6.96 -37.45 15.06
C LEU A 438 7.27 -38.94 15.29
N SER A 439 7.13 -39.43 16.52
CA SER A 439 7.35 -40.84 16.86
C SER A 439 6.37 -41.76 16.13
N GLY A 440 6.87 -42.90 15.64
CA GLY A 440 6.07 -43.90 14.91
C GLY A 440 5.89 -43.64 13.41
N MET A 441 6.40 -42.53 12.86
CA MET A 441 6.57 -42.39 11.41
C MET A 441 7.82 -43.15 10.96
N ASN A 442 7.65 -44.10 10.04
CA ASN A 442 8.77 -44.80 9.42
C ASN A 442 9.81 -43.78 8.93
N VAL A 443 11.08 -44.00 9.26
CA VAL A 443 12.28 -43.15 9.00
C VAL A 443 12.52 -42.85 7.50
N LYS A 444 11.62 -43.29 6.61
CA LYS A 444 11.54 -42.91 5.20
C LYS A 444 10.72 -41.63 4.93
N ASN A 445 10.05 -41.05 5.93
CA ASN A 445 9.28 -39.80 5.80
C ASN A 445 10.10 -38.57 6.25
N ARG A 446 9.97 -37.46 5.51
CA ARG A 446 10.67 -36.19 5.78
C ARG A 446 10.41 -35.69 7.22
N PRO A 447 11.42 -35.12 7.92
CA PRO A 447 11.23 -34.56 9.26
C PRO A 447 10.18 -33.43 9.24
N LEU A 448 9.48 -33.21 10.36
CA LEU A 448 8.50 -32.12 10.49
C LEU A 448 9.20 -30.77 10.28
N ALA A 449 10.39 -30.60 10.85
CA ALA A 449 11.19 -29.41 10.68
C ALA A 449 12.68 -29.70 10.75
N VAL A 450 13.48 -28.87 10.08
CA VAL A 450 14.94 -28.88 10.18
C VAL A 450 15.42 -27.46 10.46
N ILE A 451 16.17 -27.29 11.54
CA ILE A 451 16.73 -26.01 11.98
C ILE A 451 18.25 -26.08 11.89
N ASP A 452 18.86 -25.06 11.31
CA ASP A 452 20.31 -24.90 11.26
C ASP A 452 20.86 -24.40 12.61
N LYS A 453 21.81 -25.13 13.20
CA LYS A 453 22.41 -24.79 14.50
C LYS A 453 23.34 -23.59 14.41
N GLN A 454 23.90 -23.29 13.23
CA GLN A 454 24.84 -22.19 13.05
C GLN A 454 24.13 -20.84 12.91
N SER A 455 23.00 -20.79 12.21
CA SER A 455 22.27 -19.55 11.93
C SER A 455 20.97 -19.39 12.72
N GLY A 456 20.39 -20.49 13.21
CA GLY A 456 19.05 -20.52 13.80
C GLY A 456 17.91 -20.49 12.76
N THR A 457 18.24 -20.62 11.48
CA THR A 457 17.27 -20.60 10.38
C THR A 457 16.45 -21.89 10.37
N LEU A 458 15.13 -21.78 10.22
CA LEU A 458 14.27 -22.92 9.96
C LEU A 458 14.35 -23.27 8.47
N LEU A 459 15.21 -24.23 8.12
CA LEU A 459 15.53 -24.63 6.75
C LEU A 459 14.35 -25.33 6.06
N SER A 460 13.59 -26.13 6.78
CA SER A 460 12.40 -26.76 6.22
C SER A 460 11.32 -26.94 7.26
N TYR A 461 10.08 -26.95 6.79
CA TYR A 461 8.90 -27.25 7.57
C TYR A 461 7.92 -28.00 6.66
N ASN A 462 7.52 -29.19 7.09
CA ASN A 462 6.62 -30.09 6.39
C ASN A 462 5.37 -30.29 7.24
N LEU A 463 4.21 -30.47 6.60
CA LEU A 463 2.98 -30.86 7.30
C LEU A 463 3.08 -32.32 7.78
N PRO A 464 2.30 -32.73 8.80
CA PRO A 464 2.14 -34.13 9.15
C PRO A 464 1.71 -34.95 7.92
N GLY A 465 2.55 -35.90 7.50
CA GLY A 465 2.38 -36.64 6.24
C GLY A 465 3.47 -36.36 5.19
N GLY A 466 4.30 -35.34 5.40
CA GLY A 466 5.49 -35.07 4.58
C GLY A 466 5.28 -34.05 3.45
N THR A 467 4.12 -33.39 3.38
CA THR A 467 3.86 -32.32 2.41
C THR A 467 4.74 -31.11 2.72
N PRO A 468 5.58 -30.65 1.78
CA PRO A 468 6.47 -29.52 2.02
C PRO A 468 5.74 -28.19 2.03
N VAL A 469 6.08 -27.34 3.01
CA VAL A 469 5.62 -25.95 3.09
C VAL A 469 6.79 -24.99 2.85
N ILE A 470 7.83 -25.11 3.67
CA ILE A 470 9.09 -24.37 3.52
C ILE A 470 10.11 -25.34 2.93
N GLU A 471 10.65 -24.99 1.77
CA GLU A 471 11.71 -25.76 1.13
C GLU A 471 12.97 -24.91 0.99
N TYR A 472 14.06 -25.40 1.57
CA TYR A 472 15.40 -24.86 1.32
C TYR A 472 16.01 -25.55 0.08
N SER A 473 16.52 -24.75 -0.87
CA SER A 473 17.28 -25.25 -2.01
C SER A 473 18.69 -24.68 -1.99
N ASN A 474 19.70 -25.55 -1.96
CA ASN A 474 21.13 -25.18 -2.02
C ASN A 474 21.70 -25.31 -3.44
N LYS A 475 20.86 -25.45 -4.47
CA LYS A 475 21.32 -25.91 -5.79
C LYS A 475 22.10 -24.87 -6.60
N ASP A 476 21.93 -23.57 -6.33
CA ASP A 476 22.42 -22.55 -7.25
C ASP A 476 23.64 -21.74 -6.75
N ASN A 477 23.92 -21.68 -5.43
CA ASN A 477 25.16 -21.10 -4.89
C ASN A 477 25.33 -21.36 -3.38
N PRO A 478 26.37 -22.09 -2.91
CA PRO A 478 26.58 -22.33 -1.48
C PRO A 478 26.93 -21.07 -0.65
N LYS A 479 27.13 -19.91 -1.29
CA LYS A 479 27.35 -18.61 -0.62
C LYS A 479 26.10 -17.72 -0.52
N GLN A 480 24.95 -18.15 -1.05
CA GLN A 480 23.66 -17.46 -0.89
C GLN A 480 22.67 -18.39 -0.20
N ILE A 481 22.52 -18.22 1.11
CA ILE A 481 21.47 -18.87 1.91
C ILE A 481 20.12 -18.35 1.39
N LYS A 482 19.31 -19.18 0.70
CA LYS A 482 17.99 -18.75 0.19
C LYS A 482 16.93 -19.82 0.45
N GLY A 483 16.07 -19.59 1.45
CA GLY A 483 14.75 -20.25 1.48
C GLY A 483 14.10 -20.50 2.84
N GLY A 484 14.90 -20.66 3.90
CA GLY A 484 14.35 -20.92 5.24
C GLY A 484 13.68 -19.70 5.86
N LEU A 485 12.90 -19.91 6.93
CA LEU A 485 12.34 -18.81 7.72
C LEU A 485 13.45 -18.16 8.53
N GLN A 486 13.66 -16.87 8.30
CA GLN A 486 14.72 -16.07 8.92
C GLN A 486 14.27 -14.63 9.17
N PRO A 487 14.88 -13.91 10.14
CA PRO A 487 14.63 -12.48 10.32
C PRO A 487 14.94 -11.67 9.06
N ASN A 488 14.07 -10.71 8.76
CA ASN A 488 14.23 -9.79 7.64
C ASN A 488 14.14 -8.33 8.13
N TYR A 489 15.11 -7.52 7.73
CA TYR A 489 15.25 -6.11 8.11
C TYR A 489 15.45 -5.18 6.91
N THR A 490 15.35 -5.69 5.68
CA THR A 490 15.64 -4.94 4.46
C THR A 490 14.43 -4.96 3.52
N ARG A 491 14.32 -3.92 2.68
CA ARG A 491 13.38 -3.89 1.56
C ARG A 491 14.09 -3.39 0.31
N ALA A 492 13.63 -3.83 -0.86
CA ALA A 492 14.06 -3.31 -2.13
C ALA A 492 13.65 -1.84 -2.22
N ALA A 493 14.64 -0.95 -2.18
CA ALA A 493 14.43 0.49 -2.07
C ALA A 493 13.52 1.03 -3.19
N THR A 494 12.47 1.75 -2.80
CA THR A 494 11.62 2.54 -3.71
C THR A 494 12.39 3.75 -4.23
N ASP A 495 11.83 4.50 -5.20
CA ASP A 495 12.47 5.74 -5.64
C ASP A 495 12.50 6.82 -4.54
N ASN A 496 11.48 6.87 -3.68
CA ASN A 496 11.50 7.73 -2.48
C ASN A 496 12.61 7.34 -1.50
N ASP A 497 12.88 6.03 -1.33
CA ASP A 497 13.98 5.58 -0.46
C ASP A 497 15.36 6.01 -1.00
N LYS A 498 15.48 6.20 -2.32
CA LYS A 498 16.69 6.70 -3.00
C LYS A 498 16.78 8.23 -2.93
N GLY A 499 15.68 8.92 -2.64
CA GLY A 499 15.56 10.38 -2.55
C GLY A 499 16.42 11.01 -1.45
N GLY A 500 17.43 11.81 -1.82
CA GLY A 500 18.26 12.56 -0.88
C GLY A 500 19.33 13.43 -1.57
N THR A 501 20.05 14.23 -0.78
CA THR A 501 21.05 15.20 -1.24
C THR A 501 22.14 14.64 -2.15
N GLU A 502 22.46 13.34 -2.08
CA GLU A 502 23.36 12.68 -3.03
C GLU A 502 22.82 12.64 -4.47
N LEU A 503 21.51 12.56 -4.68
CA LEU A 503 20.92 12.69 -6.01
C LEU A 503 21.10 14.11 -6.54
N ILE A 504 20.93 15.10 -5.65
CA ILE A 504 21.01 16.53 -5.97
C ILE A 504 22.47 17.01 -6.13
N SER A 505 23.44 16.29 -5.59
CA SER A 505 24.87 16.66 -5.63
C SER A 505 25.47 16.68 -7.04
N ASN A 506 24.87 15.97 -7.99
CA ASN A 506 25.25 16.05 -9.41
C ASN A 506 24.72 17.32 -10.10
N PHE A 507 23.73 17.99 -9.52
CA PHE A 507 23.06 19.17 -10.10
C PHE A 507 23.56 20.51 -9.52
N LEU A 508 24.27 20.48 -8.40
CA LEU A 508 24.69 21.70 -7.69
C LEU A 508 26.16 22.04 -7.94
N SER A 509 26.43 23.33 -8.15
CA SER A 509 27.79 23.86 -7.99
C SER A 509 28.28 23.63 -6.54
N ILE A 510 29.59 23.46 -6.35
CA ILE A 510 30.24 23.24 -5.03
C ILE A 510 29.77 24.24 -3.95
N TYR A 511 29.44 25.48 -4.34
CA TYR A 511 28.97 26.51 -3.40
C TYR A 511 27.52 26.31 -2.93
N SER A 512 26.63 25.85 -3.82
CA SER A 512 25.23 25.54 -3.47
C SER A 512 25.11 24.24 -2.66
N PHE A 513 26.02 23.30 -2.92
CA PHE A 513 26.14 22.04 -2.19
C PHE A 513 26.47 22.24 -0.70
N LEU A 514 27.28 23.24 -0.35
CA LEU A 514 27.67 23.52 1.05
C LEU A 514 26.53 24.06 1.92
N LEU A 515 25.53 24.74 1.33
CA LEU A 515 24.40 25.32 2.05
C LEU A 515 23.33 24.28 2.47
N TYR A 516 23.31 23.12 1.82
CA TYR A 516 22.34 22.03 2.04
C TYR A 516 22.89 20.88 2.90
N LEU A 517 24.07 21.05 3.50
CA LEU A 517 24.67 20.04 4.37
C LEU A 517 24.05 20.06 5.79
N ASP A 518 22.75 19.78 5.92
CA ASP A 518 22.33 19.03 7.12
C ASP A 518 22.54 17.54 6.81
N ARG A 519 23.08 16.81 7.79
CA ARG A 519 23.21 15.35 7.67
C ARG A 519 21.84 14.69 7.46
N LYS A 520 20.75 15.33 7.88
CA LYS A 520 19.38 14.81 7.84
C LYS A 520 18.78 14.67 6.44
N ASP A 521 19.34 15.32 5.43
CA ASP A 521 18.76 15.35 4.08
C ASP A 521 19.36 14.26 3.16
N ARG A 522 20.06 13.27 3.73
CA ARG A 522 20.56 12.08 3.02
C ARG A 522 19.44 11.05 2.85
N SER A 523 19.43 10.30 1.75
CA SER A 523 18.37 9.32 1.50
C SER A 523 18.35 8.20 2.53
N TYR A 524 17.20 7.56 2.69
CA TYR A 524 17.07 6.35 3.51
C TYR A 524 18.02 5.26 3.01
N LEU A 525 18.13 5.07 1.68
CA LEU A 525 19.04 4.09 1.09
C LEU A 525 20.51 4.38 1.39
N TYR A 526 20.94 5.65 1.41
CA TYR A 526 22.30 6.02 1.83
C TYR A 526 22.59 5.51 3.24
N TYR A 527 21.67 5.77 4.18
CA TYR A 527 21.79 5.28 5.54
C TYR A 527 21.79 3.76 5.58
N TRP A 528 20.87 3.09 4.90
CA TRP A 528 20.79 1.63 4.91
C TRP A 528 22.08 0.99 4.38
N LYS A 529 22.64 1.49 3.27
CA LYS A 529 23.96 1.04 2.75
C LYS A 529 25.10 1.25 3.74
N ARG A 530 25.08 2.35 4.49
CA ARG A 530 26.11 2.64 5.51
C ARG A 530 26.12 1.63 6.65
N TYR A 531 24.97 1.10 7.04
CA TYR A 531 24.82 0.16 8.14
C TYR A 531 24.63 -1.30 7.70
N GLY A 532 24.48 -1.56 6.40
CA GLY A 532 24.29 -2.91 5.87
C GLY A 532 22.84 -3.41 5.91
N LEU A 533 21.88 -2.49 5.77
CA LEU A 533 20.44 -2.75 5.81
C LEU A 533 19.75 -2.56 4.45
N ASP A 534 20.52 -2.43 3.37
CA ASP A 534 19.99 -2.45 2.02
C ASP A 534 19.97 -3.89 1.48
N SER A 535 19.11 -4.17 0.48
CA SER A 535 18.96 -5.52 -0.06
C SER A 535 20.19 -6.03 -0.84
N SER A 536 21.20 -5.21 -1.13
CA SER A 536 22.48 -5.71 -1.68
C SER A 536 23.50 -6.12 -0.61
N SER A 537 23.21 -5.84 0.66
CA SER A 537 24.10 -6.15 1.78
C SER A 537 24.09 -7.62 2.14
N THR A 538 25.26 -8.13 2.51
CA THR A 538 25.45 -9.50 2.97
C THR A 538 25.32 -9.53 4.49
N VAL A 539 24.18 -10.03 4.97
CA VAL A 539 23.88 -10.16 6.39
C VAL A 539 23.79 -11.64 6.73
N ALA A 540 24.39 -12.04 7.85
CA ALA A 540 24.31 -13.39 8.37
C ALA A 540 23.65 -13.38 9.75
N SER A 541 22.83 -14.41 10.02
CA SER A 541 22.40 -14.75 11.37
C SER A 541 23.39 -15.75 11.95
N ILE A 542 23.86 -15.52 13.17
CA ILE A 542 24.73 -16.42 13.93
C ILE A 542 24.03 -16.80 15.22
N CYS A 543 23.66 -18.07 15.36
CA CYS A 543 23.11 -18.63 16.58
C CYS A 543 24.23 -18.86 17.60
N GLN A 544 24.17 -18.12 18.71
CA GLN A 544 25.13 -18.23 19.80
C GLN A 544 24.73 -19.31 20.81
N HIS A 545 23.42 -19.51 20.97
CA HIS A 545 22.87 -20.47 21.91
C HIS A 545 21.57 -21.04 21.36
N ILE A 546 21.48 -22.37 21.36
CA ILE A 546 20.31 -23.12 20.96
C ILE A 546 19.97 -24.12 22.06
N GLN A 547 18.69 -24.21 22.41
CA GLN A 547 18.22 -25.16 23.41
C GLN A 547 16.88 -25.73 22.98
N ALA A 548 16.78 -27.06 22.92
CA ALA A 548 15.53 -27.78 22.78
C ALA A 548 14.97 -28.13 24.17
N ILE A 549 13.71 -27.77 24.41
CA ILE A 549 12.99 -28.01 25.66
C ILE A 549 11.73 -28.82 25.31
N LYS A 550 11.64 -30.05 25.82
CA LYS A 550 10.43 -30.87 25.67
C LYS A 550 9.34 -30.39 26.61
N GLY A 551 8.14 -30.17 26.07
CA GLY A 551 6.97 -29.79 26.85
C GLY A 551 6.29 -30.98 27.53
N HIS A 552 5.22 -30.69 28.28
CA HIS A 552 4.48 -31.66 29.08
C HIS A 552 3.98 -32.84 28.22
N ASN A 553 4.29 -34.08 28.63
CA ASN A 553 3.98 -35.33 27.92
C ASN A 553 4.58 -35.47 26.51
N GLY A 554 5.55 -34.65 26.11
CA GLY A 554 6.24 -34.72 24.82
C GLY A 554 5.39 -34.33 23.60
N LYS A 555 4.21 -33.72 23.81
CA LYS A 555 3.33 -33.25 22.74
C LYS A 555 3.77 -31.94 22.10
N THR A 556 4.57 -31.16 22.82
CA THR A 556 5.18 -29.92 22.31
C THR A 556 6.69 -29.97 22.44
N LEU A 557 7.37 -29.28 21.53
CA LEU A 557 8.82 -29.12 21.54
C LEU A 557 9.16 -27.66 21.25
N ASP A 558 9.82 -27.02 22.21
CA ASP A 558 10.22 -25.62 22.12
C ASP A 558 11.72 -25.56 21.82
N ILE A 559 12.10 -24.87 20.73
CA ILE A 559 13.49 -24.63 20.36
C ILE A 559 13.74 -23.13 20.52
N SER A 560 14.51 -22.80 21.55
CA SER A 560 14.87 -21.42 21.93
C SER A 560 16.26 -21.08 21.43
N LEU A 561 16.36 -19.98 20.69
CA LEU A 561 17.55 -19.50 20.00
C LEU A 561 17.90 -18.10 20.45
N ASN A 562 19.18 -17.85 20.71
CA ASN A 562 19.73 -16.49 20.78
C ASN A 562 20.68 -16.30 19.60
N CYS A 563 20.28 -15.45 18.67
CA CYS A 563 20.99 -15.18 17.43
C CYS A 563 21.47 -13.73 17.37
N LEU A 564 22.60 -13.50 16.70
CA LEU A 564 23.08 -12.18 16.31
C LEU A 564 22.96 -12.03 14.81
N THR A 565 22.39 -10.90 14.38
CA THR A 565 22.41 -10.49 12.97
C THR A 565 23.63 -9.61 12.75
N ILE A 566 24.53 -10.04 11.86
CA ILE A 566 25.82 -9.40 11.60
C ILE A 566 25.94 -9.04 10.12
N GLU A 567 26.33 -7.80 9.84
CA GLU A 567 26.78 -7.36 8.52
C GLU A 567 28.18 -7.91 8.27
N THR A 568 28.34 -8.76 7.25
CA THR A 568 29.52 -9.61 7.14
C THR A 568 30.76 -8.88 6.58
N LYS A 569 30.61 -7.79 5.82
CA LYS A 569 31.76 -7.09 5.23
C LYS A 569 32.54 -6.30 6.28
N ARG A 570 31.85 -5.66 7.22
CA ARG A 570 32.47 -4.85 8.29
C ARG A 570 32.35 -5.49 9.67
N GLN A 571 31.81 -6.71 9.76
CA GLN A 571 31.64 -7.48 11.00
C GLN A 571 30.88 -6.67 12.07
N ARG A 572 29.80 -5.99 11.67
CA ARG A 572 29.00 -5.16 12.57
C ARG A 572 27.78 -5.91 13.05
N GLU A 573 27.63 -6.02 14.35
CA GLU A 573 26.39 -6.51 14.94
C GLU A 573 25.28 -5.46 14.77
N LEU A 574 24.18 -5.87 14.15
CA LEU A 574 23.03 -5.02 13.87
C LEU A 574 21.89 -5.29 14.85
N PHE A 575 21.58 -6.56 15.10
CA PHE A 575 20.48 -6.96 15.97
C PHE A 575 20.86 -8.16 16.85
N SER A 576 20.29 -8.20 18.05
CA SER A 576 20.17 -9.44 18.83
C SER A 576 18.75 -9.96 18.74
N ASN A 577 18.61 -11.24 18.46
CA ASN A 577 17.34 -11.91 18.26
C ASN A 577 17.19 -13.05 19.24
N LYS A 578 16.08 -13.07 19.98
CA LYS A 578 15.62 -14.27 20.68
C LYS A 578 14.46 -14.84 19.88
N ILE A 579 14.67 -16.02 19.30
CA ILE A 579 13.67 -16.72 18.47
C ILE A 579 13.24 -17.97 19.21
N ILE A 580 11.94 -18.20 19.35
CA ILE A 580 11.39 -19.42 19.92
C ILE A 580 10.50 -20.08 18.87
N TYR A 581 10.88 -21.27 18.43
CA TYR A 581 10.06 -22.15 17.61
C TYR A 581 9.36 -23.16 18.51
N LYS A 582 8.04 -23.09 18.63
CA LYS A 582 7.24 -24.03 19.41
C LYS A 582 6.44 -24.93 18.48
N PHE A 583 6.84 -26.19 18.40
CA PHE A 583 6.19 -27.22 17.59
C PHE A 583 5.16 -27.99 18.42
N CYS A 584 4.04 -28.35 17.79
CA CYS A 584 3.03 -29.25 18.35
C CYS A 584 2.90 -30.53 17.50
N CYS A 585 2.51 -31.64 18.13
CA CYS A 585 2.38 -32.93 17.44
C CYS A 585 1.34 -32.93 16.30
N GLU A 586 0.38 -32.00 16.34
CA GLU A 586 -0.62 -31.76 15.30
C GLU A 586 -0.04 -31.04 14.06
N GLY A 587 1.23 -30.65 14.10
CA GLY A 587 1.95 -29.97 13.04
C GLY A 587 2.06 -28.46 13.23
N ASN A 588 1.33 -27.84 14.15
CA ASN A 588 1.38 -26.39 14.37
C ASN A 588 2.78 -25.90 14.76
N LEU A 589 3.16 -24.73 14.27
CA LEU A 589 4.41 -24.05 14.60
C LEU A 589 4.10 -22.62 15.06
N ARG A 590 4.38 -22.30 16.32
CA ARG A 590 4.38 -20.91 16.81
C ARG A 590 5.80 -20.36 16.77
N VAL A 591 5.95 -19.16 16.22
CA VAL A 591 7.22 -18.44 16.16
C VAL A 591 7.08 -17.16 16.98
N LYS A 592 7.91 -17.02 18.02
CA LYS A 592 8.03 -15.79 18.80
C LYS A 592 9.40 -15.18 18.57
N VAL A 593 9.44 -13.90 18.23
CA VAL A 593 10.68 -13.17 17.94
C VAL A 593 10.74 -11.94 18.82
N LYS A 594 11.85 -11.81 19.56
CA LYS A 594 12.23 -10.59 20.25
C LYS A 594 13.51 -10.03 19.62
N VAL A 595 13.41 -8.83 19.06
CA VAL A 595 14.49 -8.14 18.34
C VAL A 595 14.98 -6.96 19.16
N LYS A 596 16.29 -6.89 19.41
CA LYS A 596 16.95 -5.74 20.02
C LYS A 596 17.91 -5.10 19.02
N PRO A 597 17.58 -3.92 18.47
CA PRO A 597 18.51 -3.14 17.67
C PRO A 597 19.78 -2.79 18.47
N ARG A 598 20.96 -2.92 17.85
CA ARG A 598 22.23 -2.48 18.45
C ARG A 598 22.33 -0.96 18.42
N LYS A 599 23.04 -0.38 19.40
CA LYS A 599 23.20 1.08 19.55
C LYS A 599 23.72 1.78 18.29
N ILE A 600 24.49 1.10 17.45
CA ILE A 600 25.00 1.62 16.18
C ILE A 600 23.85 2.09 15.25
N LEU A 601 22.67 1.48 15.34
CA LEU A 601 21.49 1.79 14.55
C LEU A 601 20.69 2.99 15.09
N SER A 602 21.00 3.52 16.28
CA SER A 602 20.23 4.60 16.92
C SER A 602 20.21 5.94 16.14
N SER A 603 21.15 6.10 15.21
CA SER A 603 21.29 7.28 14.34
C SER A 603 20.58 7.11 12.99
N LEU A 604 20.00 5.94 12.71
CA LEU A 604 19.17 5.75 11.53
C LEU A 604 17.88 6.57 11.65
N PRO A 605 17.48 7.30 10.60
CA PRO A 605 16.18 7.94 10.55
C PRO A 605 15.05 6.92 10.77
N SER A 606 15.08 5.82 10.02
CA SER A 606 14.13 4.73 10.11
C SER A 606 14.78 3.40 9.66
N LEU A 607 14.32 2.29 10.25
CA LEU A 607 14.57 0.95 9.73
C LEU A 607 13.64 0.67 8.54
N PRO A 608 14.07 -0.12 7.53
CA PRO A 608 13.21 -0.47 6.39
C PRO A 608 11.99 -1.32 6.82
N ARG A 609 12.25 -2.36 7.64
CA ARG A 609 11.22 -3.26 8.19
C ARG A 609 11.72 -3.99 9.44
N ILE A 610 10.79 -4.61 10.16
CA ILE A 610 11.02 -5.61 11.20
C ILE A 610 10.05 -6.77 10.94
N GLY A 611 10.59 -7.91 10.51
CA GLY A 611 9.78 -9.08 10.20
C GLY A 611 10.61 -10.34 9.98
N VAL A 612 10.00 -11.30 9.29
CA VAL A 612 10.66 -12.50 8.78
C VAL A 612 10.37 -12.65 7.29
N SER A 613 11.28 -13.33 6.59
CA SER A 613 11.04 -13.82 5.23
C SER A 613 11.21 -15.33 5.18
N LEU A 614 10.47 -15.96 4.28
CA LEU A 614 10.57 -17.38 3.98
C LEU A 614 10.28 -17.64 2.50
N MET A 615 10.72 -18.79 2.01
CA MET A 615 10.42 -19.27 0.67
C MET A 615 9.52 -20.51 0.78
N LEU A 616 8.41 -20.48 0.07
CA LEU A 616 7.46 -21.59 0.04
C LEU A 616 7.77 -22.58 -1.06
N ASN A 617 7.26 -23.80 -0.90
CA ASN A 617 7.08 -24.70 -2.03
C ASN A 617 6.22 -24.00 -3.11
N LYS A 618 6.70 -24.10 -4.35
CA LYS A 618 6.09 -23.51 -5.56
C LYS A 618 4.62 -23.90 -5.78
N SER A 619 4.16 -25.02 -5.21
CA SER A 619 2.75 -25.44 -5.31
C SER A 619 1.80 -24.53 -4.54
N LEU A 620 2.27 -23.85 -3.48
CA LEU A 620 1.46 -23.00 -2.58
C LEU A 620 1.19 -21.60 -3.17
N TYR A 621 0.58 -21.59 -4.35
CA TYR A 621 0.43 -20.41 -5.19
C TYR A 621 -0.88 -19.64 -4.97
N ASN A 622 -1.91 -20.30 -4.43
CA ASN A 622 -3.21 -19.71 -4.15
C ASN A 622 -3.18 -19.03 -2.78
N ILE A 623 -3.65 -17.78 -2.73
CA ILE A 623 -3.58 -16.96 -1.53
C ILE A 623 -4.99 -16.55 -1.13
N LYS A 624 -5.34 -16.73 0.14
CA LYS A 624 -6.52 -16.10 0.74
C LYS A 624 -6.11 -15.46 2.06
N TYR A 625 -6.54 -14.24 2.35
CA TYR A 625 -6.12 -13.52 3.56
C TYR A 625 -7.24 -12.65 4.12
N LEU A 626 -7.18 -12.36 5.43
CA LEU A 626 -7.99 -11.33 6.08
C LEU A 626 -7.10 -10.12 6.36
N GLY A 627 -7.42 -8.98 5.76
CA GLY A 627 -6.68 -7.73 5.91
C GLY A 627 -7.18 -6.65 4.93
N ARG A 628 -6.40 -5.59 4.73
CA ARG A 628 -6.76 -4.55 3.74
C ARG A 628 -6.51 -5.00 2.32
N GLY A 629 -7.44 -4.75 1.41
CA GLY A 629 -7.32 -5.17 0.01
C GLY A 629 -8.38 -4.59 -0.92
N PRO A 630 -8.45 -5.08 -2.17
CA PRO A 630 -7.59 -6.13 -2.74
C PRO A 630 -6.24 -5.59 -3.25
N VAL A 631 -6.11 -4.27 -3.41
CA VAL A 631 -4.94 -3.58 -3.97
C VAL A 631 -3.84 -3.45 -2.91
N GLU A 632 -2.59 -3.36 -3.38
CA GLU A 632 -1.42 -3.09 -2.53
C GLU A 632 -1.55 -1.80 -1.72
N ASN A 633 -1.19 -1.90 -0.45
CA ASN A 633 -1.28 -0.80 0.51
C ASN A 633 -0.14 -0.84 1.54
N TYR A 634 0.22 0.33 2.07
CA TYR A 634 1.30 0.56 3.04
C TYR A 634 0.80 1.40 4.22
N PRO A 635 1.52 1.46 5.36
CA PRO A 635 1.03 2.13 6.56
C PRO A 635 0.59 3.59 6.39
N ASP A 636 1.15 4.29 5.40
CA ASP A 636 0.83 5.67 5.04
C ASP A 636 0.00 5.82 3.76
N ARG A 637 -0.45 4.70 3.16
CA ARG A 637 -1.28 4.62 1.94
C ARG A 637 -2.20 3.38 1.98
N ASN A 638 -3.21 3.39 2.84
CA ASN A 638 -4.13 2.26 3.01
C ASN A 638 -5.61 2.64 3.22
N SER A 639 -5.98 3.92 3.18
CA SER A 639 -7.36 4.36 3.40
C SER A 639 -8.29 4.02 2.22
N GLY A 640 -7.73 3.84 1.02
CA GLY A 640 -8.45 3.37 -0.17
C GLY A 640 -8.68 1.86 -0.21
N SER A 641 -8.13 1.09 0.74
CA SER A 641 -8.23 -0.37 0.81
C SER A 641 -9.10 -0.80 1.99
N ASP A 642 -10.18 -1.54 1.69
CA ASP A 642 -11.16 -2.00 2.67
C ASP A 642 -10.67 -3.25 3.40
N LEU A 643 -11.08 -3.43 4.66
CA LEU A 643 -10.85 -4.67 5.42
C LEU A 643 -11.80 -5.76 4.94
N GLY A 644 -11.29 -6.97 4.78
CA GLY A 644 -12.12 -8.11 4.38
C GLY A 644 -11.30 -9.36 4.10
N VAL A 645 -12.01 -10.42 3.73
CA VAL A 645 -11.41 -11.67 3.28
C VAL A 645 -11.22 -11.61 1.76
N TRP A 646 -9.98 -11.72 1.31
CA TRP A 646 -9.60 -11.56 -0.10
C TRP A 646 -8.93 -12.82 -0.64
N THR A 647 -9.21 -13.14 -1.90
CA THR A 647 -8.57 -14.24 -2.63
C THR A 647 -7.71 -13.70 -3.78
N THR A 648 -6.46 -14.17 -3.90
CA THR A 648 -5.48 -13.77 -4.93
C THR A 648 -4.48 -14.90 -5.22
N SER A 649 -3.38 -14.58 -5.89
CA SER A 649 -2.27 -15.50 -6.18
C SER A 649 -0.93 -14.78 -6.09
N ALA A 650 0.17 -15.54 -5.94
CA ALA A 650 1.51 -14.95 -5.77
C ALA A 650 1.90 -13.93 -6.86
N ALA A 651 1.54 -14.15 -8.14
CA ALA A 651 1.83 -13.18 -9.20
C ALA A 651 0.85 -12.00 -9.30
N ARG A 652 -0.27 -12.01 -8.58
CA ARG A 652 -1.29 -10.93 -8.64
C ARG A 652 -1.32 -10.06 -7.39
N MET A 653 -0.50 -10.40 -6.39
CA MET A 653 -0.46 -9.65 -5.14
C MET A 653 0.36 -8.36 -5.26
N GLY A 654 1.40 -8.37 -6.12
CA GLY A 654 2.25 -7.22 -6.44
C GLY A 654 1.81 -6.42 -7.66
N TYR A 655 2.63 -5.42 -8.02
CA TYR A 655 2.48 -4.59 -9.21
C TYR A 655 3.83 -4.47 -9.94
N ASP A 656 3.81 -4.58 -11.27
CA ASP A 656 5.01 -4.55 -12.12
C ASP A 656 5.42 -3.10 -12.43
N TYR A 657 5.96 -2.39 -11.43
CA TYR A 657 6.56 -1.06 -11.63
C TYR A 657 7.71 -1.12 -12.66
N ILE A 658 7.81 -0.10 -13.54
CA ILE A 658 8.84 -0.05 -14.60
C ILE A 658 10.24 -0.25 -14.04
N VAL A 659 10.53 0.44 -12.92
CA VAL A 659 11.72 0.23 -12.10
C VAL A 659 11.30 -0.66 -10.92
N PRO A 660 11.72 -1.93 -10.88
CA PRO A 660 11.32 -2.83 -9.82
C PRO A 660 11.78 -2.35 -8.42
N SER A 661 10.90 -2.48 -7.44
CA SER A 661 11.16 -2.17 -6.02
C SER A 661 10.25 -2.99 -5.11
N GLU A 662 10.30 -2.75 -3.79
CA GLU A 662 9.34 -3.31 -2.82
C GLU A 662 7.90 -3.05 -3.28
N ASN A 663 7.11 -4.12 -3.30
CA ASN A 663 5.71 -4.13 -3.73
C ASN A 663 4.98 -5.35 -3.14
N GLY A 664 3.65 -5.36 -3.25
CA GLY A 664 2.76 -6.44 -2.86
C GLY A 664 2.31 -6.43 -1.40
N ASN A 665 2.67 -5.42 -0.62
CA ASN A 665 2.28 -5.35 0.80
C ASN A 665 0.76 -5.26 1.00
N ARG A 666 0.28 -5.87 2.09
CA ARG A 666 -1.06 -5.72 2.65
C ARG A 666 -0.94 -5.42 4.14
N THR A 667 -1.58 -4.33 4.57
CA THR A 667 -1.61 -3.89 5.97
C THR A 667 -2.79 -4.50 6.72
N ASP A 668 -2.75 -4.40 8.05
CA ASP A 668 -3.80 -4.88 8.97
C ASP A 668 -4.21 -6.35 8.72
N CYS A 669 -3.26 -7.19 8.30
CA CYS A 669 -3.51 -8.60 8.09
C CYS A 669 -3.61 -9.33 9.42
N GLU A 670 -4.64 -10.14 9.58
CA GLU A 670 -4.82 -11.01 10.76
C GLU A 670 -4.35 -12.43 10.46
N TRP A 671 -4.67 -12.91 9.26
CA TRP A 671 -4.21 -14.19 8.74
C TRP A 671 -4.03 -14.19 7.22
N ILE A 672 -3.14 -15.05 6.74
CA ILE A 672 -2.91 -15.35 5.34
C ILE A 672 -2.79 -16.86 5.18
N SER A 673 -3.46 -17.41 4.18
CA SER A 673 -3.39 -18.81 3.79
C SER A 673 -2.69 -18.93 2.44
N LEU A 674 -1.86 -19.96 2.34
CA LEU A 674 -0.96 -20.24 1.23
C LEU A 674 -1.23 -21.69 0.86
N GLN A 675 -1.94 -21.89 -0.25
CA GLN A 675 -2.57 -23.16 -0.60
C GLN A 675 -2.16 -23.60 -2.01
N ASP A 676 -2.17 -24.91 -2.21
CA ASP A 676 -2.07 -25.50 -3.54
C ASP A 676 -3.42 -25.48 -4.28
N ARG A 677 -3.50 -26.20 -5.40
CA ARG A 677 -4.72 -26.29 -6.22
C ARG A 677 -5.83 -27.10 -5.56
N ASP A 678 -5.47 -27.99 -4.64
CA ASP A 678 -6.40 -28.86 -3.95
C ASP A 678 -6.85 -28.27 -2.61
N GLY A 679 -6.38 -27.07 -2.24
CA GLY A 679 -6.69 -26.40 -0.98
C GLY A 679 -5.87 -26.93 0.21
N CYS A 680 -4.85 -27.74 -0.03
CA CYS A 680 -3.87 -28.11 1.01
C CYS A 680 -2.84 -26.99 1.16
N GLY A 681 -2.38 -26.74 2.39
CA GLY A 681 -1.31 -25.76 2.58
C GLY A 681 -1.09 -25.35 4.02
N VAL A 682 -0.75 -24.08 4.22
CA VAL A 682 -0.51 -23.49 5.53
C VAL A 682 -1.31 -22.21 5.69
N CYS A 683 -1.78 -21.95 6.90
CA CYS A 683 -2.25 -20.64 7.28
C CYS A 683 -1.34 -20.05 8.35
N VAL A 684 -0.98 -18.79 8.14
CA VAL A 684 -0.23 -17.96 9.06
C VAL A 684 -1.22 -16.99 9.70
N TYR A 685 -1.23 -16.89 11.03
CA TYR A 685 -1.98 -15.84 11.73
C TYR A 685 -1.12 -15.18 12.79
N SER A 686 -1.38 -13.89 13.05
CA SER A 686 -0.70 -13.16 14.11
C SER A 686 -1.22 -13.60 15.47
N SER A 687 -0.32 -13.95 16.39
CA SER A 687 -0.68 -14.29 17.78
C SER A 687 -0.29 -13.18 18.72
N ILE A 688 -1.21 -12.78 19.61
CA ILE A 688 -0.91 -11.87 20.71
C ILE A 688 -0.27 -12.67 21.83
N ASP A 689 0.82 -12.13 22.37
CA ASP A 689 1.45 -12.65 23.57
C ASP A 689 0.95 -11.84 24.77
N THR A 690 -0.02 -12.40 25.50
CA THR A 690 -0.67 -11.74 26.63
C THR A 690 0.28 -11.50 27.81
N GLU A 691 1.49 -12.08 27.81
CA GLU A 691 2.44 -11.99 28.93
C GLU A 691 3.40 -10.79 28.85
N ASN A 692 3.50 -10.07 27.72
CA ASN A 692 4.34 -8.86 27.60
C ASN A 692 3.73 -7.81 26.64
N ALA A 693 2.49 -7.39 26.89
CA ALA A 693 1.93 -6.25 26.19
C ALA A 693 2.59 -4.96 26.69
N ASP A 694 3.53 -4.41 25.91
CA ASP A 694 4.13 -3.08 26.11
C ASP A 694 3.09 -1.96 25.88
N GLY A 695 2.04 -1.91 26.71
CA GLY A 695 1.15 -0.76 26.88
C GLY A 695 0.16 -0.45 25.74
N PHE A 696 0.12 -1.24 24.67
CA PHE A 696 -0.92 -1.18 23.64
C PHE A 696 -1.73 -2.47 23.63
N ILE A 697 -2.57 -2.64 24.65
CA ILE A 697 -3.76 -3.48 24.51
C ILE A 697 -4.73 -2.62 23.70
N ASP A 698 -4.99 -3.01 22.46
CA ASP A 698 -6.16 -2.51 21.74
C ASP A 698 -7.35 -2.80 22.65
N LYS A 699 -8.13 -1.78 23.02
CA LYS A 699 -9.22 -1.93 24.00
C LYS A 699 -10.38 -2.79 23.47
N ASP A 700 -10.27 -3.23 22.22
CA ASP A 700 -11.14 -4.22 21.62
C ASP A 700 -10.66 -5.62 22.04
N ASP A 701 -11.60 -6.52 22.37
CA ASP A 701 -11.38 -7.94 22.73
C ASP A 701 -10.79 -8.76 21.55
N ASN A 702 -9.69 -8.29 20.99
CA ASN A 702 -9.13 -8.74 19.74
C ASN A 702 -8.16 -9.88 20.03
N ILE A 703 -8.53 -11.10 19.63
CA ILE A 703 -7.74 -12.31 19.87
C ILE A 703 -6.50 -12.36 18.94
N PHE A 704 -6.49 -11.57 17.86
CA PHE A 704 -5.44 -11.54 16.83
C PHE A 704 -4.65 -10.23 16.84
N GLY A 705 -3.33 -10.34 16.67
CA GLY A 705 -2.49 -9.19 16.36
C GLY A 705 -2.68 -8.76 14.91
N LYS A 706 -2.21 -7.56 14.56
CA LYS A 706 -2.12 -7.10 13.17
C LYS A 706 -0.69 -7.28 12.66
N MET A 707 -0.54 -7.80 11.44
CA MET A 707 0.72 -7.92 10.73
C MET A 707 0.62 -7.33 9.32
N ASN A 708 1.78 -7.14 8.68
CA ASN A 708 1.85 -6.87 7.25
C ASN A 708 2.30 -8.15 6.54
N CYS A 709 1.77 -8.40 5.35
CA CYS A 709 2.13 -9.55 4.55
C CYS A 709 2.34 -9.16 3.09
N SER A 710 3.39 -9.70 2.47
CA SER A 710 3.56 -9.69 1.03
C SER A 710 3.98 -11.05 0.52
N VAL A 711 3.47 -11.42 -0.66
CA VAL A 711 3.84 -12.63 -1.37
C VAL A 711 4.22 -12.24 -2.78
N GLY A 712 5.41 -12.64 -3.22
CA GLY A 712 5.96 -12.22 -4.50
C GLY A 712 6.71 -13.34 -5.22
N MET A 713 6.83 -13.18 -6.53
CA MET A 713 7.56 -14.11 -7.39
C MET A 713 9.07 -13.83 -7.40
N TYR A 714 9.53 -12.73 -6.82
CA TYR A 714 10.93 -12.28 -6.86
C TYR A 714 11.41 -11.97 -5.46
N SER A 715 12.70 -12.24 -5.20
CA SER A 715 13.32 -11.89 -3.93
C SER A 715 13.57 -10.39 -3.83
N GLN A 716 13.79 -9.88 -2.62
CA GLN A 716 14.10 -8.47 -2.39
C GLN A 716 15.43 -8.08 -3.05
N GLU A 717 16.39 -9.01 -3.12
CA GLU A 717 17.66 -8.81 -3.81
C GLU A 717 17.48 -8.70 -5.33
N GLU A 718 16.61 -9.53 -5.91
CA GLU A 718 16.29 -9.49 -7.35
C GLU A 718 15.60 -8.17 -7.72
N LEU A 719 14.59 -7.77 -6.95
CA LEU A 719 13.88 -6.50 -7.14
C LEU A 719 14.84 -5.31 -6.99
N HIS A 720 15.72 -5.33 -6.00
CA HIS A 720 16.67 -4.23 -5.76
C HIS A 720 17.76 -4.10 -6.83
N ALA A 721 18.13 -5.21 -7.49
CA ALA A 721 19.17 -5.23 -8.50
C ALA A 721 18.67 -4.90 -9.91
N ALA A 722 17.38 -5.12 -10.18
CA ALA A 722 16.78 -4.85 -11.47
C ALA A 722 16.59 -3.34 -11.70
N ASN A 723 16.90 -2.89 -12.91
CA ASN A 723 16.59 -1.53 -13.37
C ASN A 723 15.30 -1.52 -14.18
N HIS A 724 15.03 -2.63 -14.87
CA HIS A 724 13.85 -2.82 -15.71
C HIS A 724 13.13 -4.12 -15.36
N THR A 725 11.83 -4.20 -15.64
CA THR A 725 11.05 -5.44 -15.52
C THR A 725 11.63 -6.60 -16.35
N ILE A 726 12.33 -6.29 -17.44
CA ILE A 726 12.98 -7.30 -18.29
C ILE A 726 14.22 -7.94 -17.64
N ASP A 727 14.84 -7.28 -16.66
CA ASP A 727 15.97 -7.83 -15.89
C ASP A 727 15.50 -8.97 -14.98
N LEU A 728 14.21 -8.97 -14.64
CA LEU A 728 13.58 -10.04 -13.89
C LEU A 728 13.30 -11.21 -14.82
N GLN A 729 13.75 -12.40 -14.39
CA GLN A 729 13.49 -13.63 -15.13
C GLN A 729 11.97 -13.83 -15.25
N PRO A 730 11.43 -14.11 -16.45
CA PRO A 730 10.03 -14.44 -16.58
C PRO A 730 9.78 -15.74 -15.81
N ARG A 731 8.74 -15.72 -14.95
CA ARG A 731 8.36 -16.85 -14.12
C ARG A 731 6.97 -17.43 -14.46
N PRO A 732 6.63 -17.67 -15.75
CA PRO A 732 5.37 -18.30 -16.10
C PRO A 732 5.39 -19.78 -15.70
N ASN A 733 4.26 -20.29 -15.21
CA ASN A 733 3.96 -21.72 -14.97
C ASN A 733 4.25 -22.30 -13.57
N GLY A 734 4.43 -21.47 -12.53
CA GLY A 734 4.35 -21.93 -11.13
C GLY A 734 5.49 -22.87 -10.70
N ASP A 735 6.57 -22.99 -11.47
CA ASP A 735 7.77 -23.73 -11.11
C ASP A 735 8.87 -22.82 -10.52
N HIS A 736 8.46 -21.87 -9.68
CA HIS A 736 9.38 -20.85 -9.17
C HIS A 736 9.22 -20.67 -7.67
N PRO A 737 10.29 -20.26 -6.97
CA PRO A 737 10.22 -19.83 -5.59
C PRO A 737 9.10 -18.80 -5.37
N ILE A 738 8.32 -19.01 -4.32
CA ILE A 738 7.37 -18.03 -3.81
C ILE A 738 7.98 -17.43 -2.56
N TYR A 739 8.23 -16.12 -2.57
CA TYR A 739 8.78 -15.40 -1.43
C TYR A 739 7.65 -14.80 -0.61
N VAL A 740 7.69 -15.01 0.70
CA VAL A 740 6.72 -14.45 1.64
C VAL A 740 7.46 -13.61 2.66
N ASN A 741 6.93 -12.42 2.93
CA ASN A 741 7.32 -11.62 4.08
C ASN A 741 6.16 -11.53 5.05
N ILE A 742 6.46 -11.72 6.34
CA ILE A 742 5.53 -11.53 7.45
C ILE A 742 6.17 -10.49 8.37
N ASP A 743 5.63 -9.28 8.38
CA ASP A 743 6.23 -8.17 9.10
C ASP A 743 5.38 -7.72 10.29
N HIS A 744 6.07 -7.52 11.40
CA HIS A 744 5.53 -6.76 12.51
C HIS A 744 5.39 -5.28 12.12
N LYS A 745 6.41 -4.73 11.44
CA LYS A 745 6.39 -3.36 10.93
C LYS A 745 7.12 -3.26 9.60
N ILE A 746 6.58 -2.47 8.68
CA ILE A 746 7.24 -1.98 7.47
C ILE A 746 7.16 -0.46 7.48
N MET A 747 8.22 0.22 7.04
CA MET A 747 8.24 1.68 6.98
C MET A 747 7.24 2.19 5.93
N GLY A 748 6.69 3.40 6.13
CA GLY A 748 5.89 4.08 5.10
C GLY A 748 6.64 4.28 3.78
N LEU A 749 5.90 4.66 2.74
CA LEU A 749 6.42 4.95 1.40
C LEU A 749 6.91 6.39 1.26
N GLY A 750 6.29 7.34 1.95
CA GLY A 750 6.49 8.76 1.67
C GLY A 750 5.91 9.16 0.33
N GLY A 751 6.16 10.40 -0.09
CA GLY A 751 5.74 10.87 -1.40
C GLY A 751 5.47 12.36 -1.50
N ASP A 752 5.81 13.18 -0.50
CA ASP A 752 5.75 14.65 -0.66
C ASP A 752 6.59 15.08 -1.88
N CYS A 753 7.79 14.51 -2.00
CA CYS A 753 8.67 14.55 -3.17
C CYS A 753 9.50 13.25 -3.24
N SER A 754 10.34 13.08 -4.27
CA SER A 754 11.23 11.90 -4.41
C SER A 754 12.73 12.23 -4.42
N TRP A 755 13.12 13.44 -4.03
CA TRP A 755 14.54 13.87 -3.93
C TRP A 755 14.99 14.19 -2.49
N LEU A 756 14.09 14.11 -1.51
CA LEU A 756 14.37 14.24 -0.08
C LEU A 756 13.63 13.17 0.72
N PRO A 757 14.13 12.78 1.92
CA PRO A 757 13.40 11.93 2.85
C PRO A 757 12.05 12.55 3.25
N CYS A 758 10.96 11.85 2.96
CA CYS A 758 9.60 12.39 3.09
C CYS A 758 8.61 11.43 3.79
N VAL A 759 9.10 10.51 4.62
CA VAL A 759 8.24 9.66 5.46
C VAL A 759 7.99 10.34 6.79
N TYR A 760 6.72 10.56 7.13
CA TYR A 760 6.35 11.24 8.36
C TYR A 760 6.68 10.39 9.60
N PRO A 761 7.04 11.02 10.75
CA PRO A 761 7.54 10.30 11.92
C PRO A 761 6.68 9.15 12.45
N GLN A 762 5.35 9.23 12.32
CA GLN A 762 4.43 8.18 12.74
C GLN A 762 4.49 6.90 11.87
N TYR A 763 5.06 6.99 10.66
CA TYR A 763 5.25 5.88 9.73
C TYR A 763 6.71 5.41 9.65
N GLU A 764 7.59 5.97 10.48
CA GLU A 764 8.97 5.55 10.61
C GLU A 764 9.13 4.47 11.69
N ILE A 765 10.14 3.61 11.53
CA ILE A 765 10.49 2.56 12.49
C ILE A 765 11.79 2.96 13.19
N LYS A 766 11.68 3.50 14.41
CA LYS A 766 12.84 3.94 15.18
C LYS A 766 13.59 2.75 15.81
N ALA A 767 14.89 2.66 15.58
CA ALA A 767 15.78 1.64 16.18
C ALA A 767 16.14 1.92 17.66
N LYS A 768 15.21 2.48 18.44
CA LYS A 768 15.42 2.90 19.84
C LYS A 768 14.88 1.91 20.87
N HIS A 769 13.91 1.08 20.47
CA HIS A 769 13.20 0.17 21.36
C HIS A 769 13.36 -1.28 20.89
N GLU A 770 13.12 -2.20 21.81
CA GLU A 770 13.00 -3.63 21.48
C GLU A 770 11.66 -3.87 20.77
N PHE A 771 11.64 -4.83 19.84
CA PHE A 771 10.43 -5.25 19.16
C PHE A 771 10.10 -6.69 19.56
N CYS A 772 8.84 -6.97 19.88
CA CYS A 772 8.35 -8.30 20.20
C CYS A 772 7.15 -8.60 19.31
N TYR A 773 7.19 -9.73 18.61
CA TYR A 773 6.06 -10.18 17.80
C TYR A 773 6.00 -11.71 17.74
N SER A 774 4.82 -12.24 17.46
CA SER A 774 4.64 -13.67 17.27
C SER A 774 3.58 -13.98 16.23
N PHE A 775 3.73 -15.12 15.57
CA PHE A 775 2.78 -15.64 14.61
C PHE A 775 2.78 -17.16 14.66
N CYS A 776 1.70 -17.77 14.17
CA CYS A 776 1.52 -19.21 14.16
C CYS A 776 1.26 -19.71 12.74
N LEU A 777 1.93 -20.78 12.36
CA LEU A 777 1.69 -21.57 11.16
C LEU A 777 0.89 -22.81 11.56
N PHE A 778 -0.19 -23.10 10.85
CA PHE A 778 -0.90 -24.37 11.03
C PHE A 778 -1.27 -25.03 9.69
N PRO A 779 -1.30 -26.36 9.64
CA PRO A 779 -1.71 -27.11 8.46
C PRO A 779 -3.16 -26.80 8.05
N LEU A 780 -3.38 -26.46 6.78
CA LEU A 780 -4.70 -26.41 6.16
C LEU A 780 -4.97 -27.66 5.33
N LYS A 781 -6.20 -28.16 5.44
CA LYS A 781 -6.72 -29.29 4.65
C LYS A 781 -7.77 -28.79 3.65
N PRO A 782 -8.00 -29.51 2.54
CA PRO A 782 -8.92 -29.10 1.46
C PRO A 782 -10.34 -28.73 1.92
N ASP A 783 -10.85 -29.41 2.95
CA ASP A 783 -12.21 -29.27 3.45
C ASP A 783 -12.37 -28.17 4.51
N LYS A 784 -11.29 -27.46 4.83
CA LYS A 784 -11.24 -26.52 5.95
C LYS A 784 -11.16 -25.07 5.47
N ASP A 785 -12.13 -24.27 5.90
CA ASP A 785 -12.05 -22.82 5.68
C ASP A 785 -11.01 -22.19 6.62
N PRO A 786 -10.04 -21.41 6.11
CA PRO A 786 -8.99 -20.81 6.91
C PRO A 786 -9.50 -19.92 8.05
N ALA A 787 -10.55 -19.11 7.82
CA ALA A 787 -11.06 -18.19 8.83
C ALA A 787 -11.62 -18.94 10.05
N ARG A 788 -12.37 -20.02 9.80
CA ARG A 788 -12.91 -20.88 10.86
C ARG A 788 -11.82 -21.60 11.65
N GLU A 789 -10.80 -22.11 10.97
CA GLU A 789 -9.69 -22.81 11.64
C GLU A 789 -8.84 -21.84 12.47
N VAL A 790 -8.55 -20.63 11.97
CA VAL A 790 -7.83 -19.58 12.72
C VAL A 790 -8.56 -19.27 14.04
N LYS A 791 -9.88 -19.04 13.99
CA LYS A 791 -10.69 -18.79 15.20
C LYS A 791 -10.71 -19.99 16.16
N ALA A 792 -10.79 -21.21 15.65
CA ALA A 792 -10.76 -22.42 16.46
C ALA A 792 -9.40 -22.60 17.18
N MET A 793 -8.30 -22.25 16.50
CA MET A 793 -6.95 -22.32 17.06
C MET A 793 -6.67 -21.23 18.09
N ALA A 794 -7.15 -20.01 17.84
CA ALA A 794 -7.00 -18.90 18.78
C ALA A 794 -7.62 -19.21 20.15
N LYS A 795 -8.82 -19.83 20.15
CA LYS A 795 -9.49 -20.31 21.38
C LYS A 795 -8.73 -21.39 22.14
N LYS A 796 -7.89 -22.18 21.46
CA LYS A 796 -7.08 -23.23 22.10
C LYS A 796 -5.82 -22.68 22.74
N SER A 797 -5.29 -21.54 22.28
CA SER A 797 -4.05 -20.98 22.82
C SER A 797 -4.19 -20.13 24.09
N ASP A 798 -5.42 -19.75 24.45
CA ASP A 798 -5.74 -19.14 25.75
C ASP A 798 -5.93 -20.19 26.87
N ARG A 799 -5.76 -21.48 26.55
CA ARG A 799 -5.70 -22.61 27.49
C ARG A 799 -4.28 -23.15 27.56
#